data_AF-A0A3D2UQ44-F1
#
_entry.id   AF-A0A3D2UQ44-F1
#
_cell.length_a   1.000
_cell.length_b   1.000
_cell.length_c   1.000
_cell.angle_alpha   90.00
_cell.angle_beta   90.00
_cell.angle_gamma   90.00
#
_symmetry.space_group_name_H-M   'P 1'
#
loop_
_entity.id
_entity.type
_entity.pdbx_description
1 polymer ?
#
loop_
_entity_poly.entity_id
_entity_poly.type
_entity_poly.pdbx_seq_one_letter_code
_entity_poly.pdbx_strand_id
1 'polypeptide(L)'
;MKKIVGRILIGLLIIVVIAGSGAFYYFKSYLPNTVALQSFPQVDGEIQVSGLNERVDIYRDSMGIPHIYATNTYDLFFAQGYVHAQDRFWQMDFWRHVGAGELSEMFGAGQLETDVFLKTLGWEKTAEAEWEGLDPASKAFLQAYVDGVNAYIKDKEATELSLEYAILGLPILSPDYVIEEWTPVNSLTWGKAMAWDLRGNLGEELERAVLLKTFTPEQLQQLFPEYPQDHPVIVNNIGDGNANTQPGFATDFDYAQLPLDQVTYNASLLDVVLGDWNDGIGSNSWAVSGELTDSGMPYLSNDPHLGIQMPSIWYQIGLHCIQENDDCPFQVTGFSFAGVPGVVIGHNDKIAWGFTNVGPDVMDLYIEKVNPDNPNQYEVNGEWVDFDSYEETIYPVGGEAVTITIRSTRHGPVISDSYYPIQNEGDPDDEEFIPFKDRAGVELPENYVIALKWTALTPSTPFEAIWGFNKAENWEEFREAAKDFHVPPQNLLYADIEGNIGYQMPGDIPIRKNGDGTLPVPGWTDDYEWTGFIPFEELPYTFNPEEGYILTANNQVHPRDYPYFVTVDWDYGFRANRILTMIQNPPSKIDIAYLQQVQGDSYDANAEVFIPIMQTVDWQFAKPNEAIAFDTLSNWDYQGRIDSTSAAVFNAFWRAFLINTFNDDMPEERYYPDAVVLVEW
;
A
#
# COMPACT_ATOMS: atom_id res chain seq x y z
N MET A 1 47.74 40.36 -16.89
CA MET A 1 46.26 40.38 -16.77
C MET A 1 45.57 40.10 -18.11
N LYS A 2 45.07 41.05 -18.92
CA LYS A 2 44.15 40.78 -20.07
C LYS A 2 44.51 39.57 -20.97
N LYS A 3 45.75 39.41 -21.42
CA LYS A 3 46.20 38.25 -22.26
C LYS A 3 46.18 36.89 -21.54
N ILE A 4 46.17 36.85 -20.21
CA ILE A 4 46.08 35.63 -19.39
C ILE A 4 44.60 35.26 -19.21
N VAL A 5 43.77 36.24 -18.82
CA VAL A 5 42.31 36.05 -18.69
C VAL A 5 41.71 35.53 -20.00
N GLY A 6 42.08 36.11 -21.14
CA GLY A 6 41.62 35.61 -22.45
C GLY A 6 42.05 34.17 -22.78
N ARG A 7 43.18 33.68 -22.24
CA ARG A 7 43.59 32.28 -22.40
C ARG A 7 42.82 31.35 -21.48
N ILE A 8 42.53 31.77 -20.25
CA ILE A 8 41.70 31.03 -19.30
C ILE A 8 40.28 30.89 -19.86
N LEU A 9 39.67 31.97 -20.36
CA LEU A 9 38.34 31.95 -20.98
C LEU A 9 38.29 31.05 -22.23
N ILE A 10 39.32 31.04 -23.06
CA ILE A 10 39.41 30.10 -24.20
C ILE A 10 39.55 28.65 -23.72
N GLY A 11 40.34 28.39 -22.66
CA GLY A 11 40.46 27.06 -22.06
C GLY A 11 39.13 26.55 -21.49
N LEU A 12 38.41 27.38 -20.73
CA LEU A 12 37.08 27.08 -20.21
C LEU A 12 36.07 26.83 -21.33
N LEU A 13 36.07 27.66 -22.39
CA LEU A 13 35.19 27.46 -23.55
C LEU A 13 35.49 26.13 -24.27
N ILE A 14 36.77 25.75 -24.40
CA ILE A 14 37.16 24.45 -24.97
C ILE A 14 36.67 23.30 -24.08
N ILE A 15 36.82 23.39 -22.77
CA ILE A 15 36.31 22.38 -21.82
C ILE A 15 34.79 22.24 -21.94
N VAL A 16 34.04 23.35 -21.94
CA VAL A 16 32.57 23.35 -22.09
C VAL A 16 32.15 22.76 -23.44
N VAL A 17 32.86 23.07 -24.53
CA VAL A 17 32.55 22.50 -25.86
C VAL A 17 32.88 21.00 -25.92
N ILE A 18 33.96 20.55 -25.28
CA ILE A 18 34.30 19.12 -25.20
C ILE A 18 33.26 18.37 -24.36
N ALA A 19 32.94 18.86 -23.15
CA ALA A 19 31.94 18.27 -22.27
C ALA A 19 30.55 18.23 -22.92
N GLY A 20 30.10 19.33 -23.53
CA GLY A 20 28.83 19.39 -24.25
C GLY A 20 28.79 18.47 -25.48
N SER A 21 29.91 18.31 -26.20
CA SER A 21 30.00 17.36 -27.32
C SER A 21 30.00 15.91 -26.85
N GLY A 22 30.65 15.62 -25.71
CA GLY A 22 30.65 14.30 -25.07
C GLY A 22 29.26 13.90 -24.57
N ALA A 23 28.60 14.79 -23.82
CA ALA A 23 27.22 14.59 -23.36
C ALA A 23 26.24 14.45 -24.54
N PHE A 24 26.38 15.27 -25.58
CA PHE A 24 25.56 15.13 -26.80
C PHE A 24 25.79 13.77 -27.48
N TYR A 25 27.03 13.31 -27.62
CA TYR A 25 27.32 11.98 -28.17
C TYR A 25 26.77 10.86 -27.29
N TYR A 26 26.88 10.98 -25.96
CA TYR A 26 26.36 10.01 -25.01
C TYR A 26 24.83 9.88 -25.14
N PHE A 27 24.09 10.96 -24.88
CA PHE A 27 22.63 10.96 -24.86
C PHE A 27 21.95 10.87 -26.23
N LYS A 28 22.64 11.19 -27.34
CA LYS A 28 22.07 11.06 -28.71
C LYS A 28 22.61 9.89 -29.53
N SER A 29 23.65 9.20 -29.07
CA SER A 29 24.25 8.07 -29.80
C SER A 29 24.49 6.86 -28.91
N TYR A 30 25.32 6.97 -27.87
CA TYR A 30 25.78 5.80 -27.09
C TYR A 30 24.66 5.17 -26.26
N LEU A 31 23.95 5.97 -25.46
CA LEU A 31 22.86 5.49 -24.61
C LEU A 31 21.75 4.79 -25.44
N PRO A 32 21.15 5.41 -26.50
CA PRO A 32 20.06 4.77 -27.24
C PRO A 32 20.46 3.72 -28.30
N ASN A 33 21.73 3.64 -28.74
CA ASN A 33 22.16 2.68 -29.78
C ASN A 33 23.18 1.65 -29.29
N THR A 34 23.47 1.60 -27.99
CA THR A 34 24.36 0.60 -27.39
C THR A 34 23.78 0.17 -26.05
N VAL A 35 23.75 1.08 -25.06
CA VAL A 35 23.39 0.70 -23.69
C VAL A 35 21.94 0.23 -23.57
N ALA A 36 20.97 0.99 -24.10
CA ALA A 36 19.57 0.59 -24.08
C ALA A 36 19.30 -0.73 -24.82
N LEU A 37 20.15 -1.13 -25.79
CA LEU A 37 20.03 -2.42 -26.48
C LEU A 37 20.67 -3.58 -25.71
N GLN A 38 21.50 -3.30 -24.69
CA GLN A 38 22.06 -4.31 -23.79
C GLN A 38 21.17 -4.55 -22.57
N SER A 39 20.46 -3.51 -22.10
CA SER A 39 19.56 -3.59 -20.95
C SER A 39 18.11 -4.00 -21.27
N PHE A 40 17.75 -4.22 -22.55
CA PHE A 40 16.41 -4.69 -22.91
C PHE A 40 16.28 -6.21 -22.77
N PRO A 41 15.09 -6.72 -22.35
CA PRO A 41 14.87 -8.14 -22.19
C PRO A 41 15.04 -8.90 -23.52
N GLN A 42 15.73 -10.04 -23.48
CA GLN A 42 15.73 -11.00 -24.58
C GLN A 42 14.38 -11.74 -24.58
N VAL A 43 13.47 -11.29 -25.46
CA VAL A 43 12.10 -11.81 -25.58
C VAL A 43 11.93 -12.95 -26.60
N ASP A 44 12.99 -13.32 -27.34
CA ASP A 44 12.99 -14.46 -28.28
C ASP A 44 14.31 -15.25 -28.30
N GLY A 45 14.28 -16.43 -28.93
CA GLY A 45 15.43 -17.33 -29.04
C GLY A 45 15.52 -18.37 -27.92
N GLU A 46 16.74 -18.79 -27.59
CA GLU A 46 17.04 -19.69 -26.48
C GLU A 46 18.16 -19.09 -25.62
N ILE A 47 18.03 -19.20 -24.29
CA ILE A 47 19.06 -18.77 -23.32
C ILE A 47 19.61 -20.03 -22.64
N GLN A 48 20.90 -20.05 -22.33
CA GLN A 48 21.54 -21.13 -21.57
C GLN A 48 21.89 -20.61 -20.17
N VAL A 49 21.01 -20.89 -19.20
CA VAL A 49 21.14 -20.43 -17.81
C VAL A 49 21.66 -21.58 -16.94
N SER A 50 22.56 -21.28 -15.99
CA SER A 50 23.01 -22.26 -15.00
C SER A 50 22.09 -22.23 -13.77
N GLY A 51 21.54 -23.37 -13.39
CA GLY A 51 20.63 -23.52 -12.25
C GLY A 51 19.44 -24.43 -12.57
N LEU A 52 18.85 -24.22 -13.75
CA LEU A 52 17.78 -25.08 -14.29
C LEU A 52 18.19 -26.56 -14.36
N ASN A 53 17.25 -27.43 -13.98
CA ASN A 53 17.40 -28.89 -14.05
C ASN A 53 16.94 -29.43 -15.41
N GLU A 54 15.80 -28.93 -15.89
CA GLU A 54 15.16 -29.30 -17.17
C GLU A 54 14.89 -28.05 -18.04
N ARG A 55 14.34 -28.27 -19.25
CA ARG A 55 13.93 -27.18 -20.14
C ARG A 55 12.67 -26.48 -19.60
N VAL A 56 12.75 -25.15 -19.51
CA VAL A 56 11.59 -24.26 -19.40
C VAL A 56 11.34 -23.60 -20.76
N ASP A 57 10.07 -23.51 -21.17
CA ASP A 57 9.65 -22.74 -22.33
C ASP A 57 8.84 -21.52 -21.86
N ILE A 58 9.18 -20.32 -22.34
CA ILE A 58 8.50 -19.07 -21.96
C ILE A 58 7.84 -18.48 -23.20
N TYR A 59 6.53 -18.29 -23.15
CA TYR A 59 5.76 -17.62 -24.19
C TYR A 59 5.39 -16.21 -23.73
N ARG A 60 5.78 -15.18 -24.48
CA ARG A 60 5.29 -13.81 -24.27
C ARG A 60 4.17 -13.49 -25.25
N ASP A 61 3.07 -12.95 -24.74
CA ASP A 61 1.90 -12.60 -25.52
C ASP A 61 2.08 -11.28 -26.32
N SER A 62 1.02 -10.83 -27.00
CA SER A 62 0.96 -9.54 -27.70
C SER A 62 1.13 -8.28 -26.83
N MET A 63 0.94 -8.37 -25.52
CA MET A 63 1.17 -7.30 -24.53
C MET A 63 2.49 -7.49 -23.77
N GLY A 64 3.22 -8.58 -24.03
CA GLY A 64 4.52 -8.90 -23.42
C GLY A 64 4.45 -9.81 -22.20
N ILE A 65 3.23 -10.22 -21.79
CA ILE A 65 2.94 -11.01 -20.59
C ILE A 65 3.59 -12.40 -20.74
N PRO A 66 4.47 -12.83 -19.82
CA PRO A 66 5.07 -14.16 -19.86
C PRO A 66 4.10 -15.23 -19.31
N HIS A 67 4.02 -16.32 -20.05
CA HIS A 67 3.50 -17.62 -19.61
C HIS A 67 4.68 -18.59 -19.55
N ILE A 68 5.00 -19.06 -18.34
CA ILE A 68 6.16 -19.90 -18.04
C ILE A 68 5.70 -21.36 -17.96
N TYR A 69 6.29 -22.23 -18.79
CA TYR A 69 5.98 -23.66 -18.86
C TYR A 69 7.18 -24.50 -18.40
N ALA A 70 7.04 -25.18 -17.26
CA ALA A 70 8.09 -26.00 -16.64
C ALA A 70 7.59 -27.42 -16.30
N THR A 71 8.51 -28.33 -15.97
CA THR A 71 8.19 -29.73 -15.62
C THR A 71 8.23 -30.03 -14.12
N ASN A 72 8.75 -29.10 -13.31
CA ASN A 72 8.88 -29.20 -11.85
C ASN A 72 8.80 -27.80 -11.23
N THR A 73 8.43 -27.72 -9.96
CA THR A 73 8.24 -26.42 -9.26
C THR A 73 9.51 -25.59 -9.10
N TYR A 74 10.70 -26.20 -8.97
CA TYR A 74 11.95 -25.43 -8.85
C TYR A 74 12.24 -24.66 -10.14
N ASP A 75 12.23 -25.34 -11.28
CA ASP A 75 12.49 -24.68 -12.57
C ASP A 75 11.40 -23.65 -12.93
N LEU A 76 10.16 -23.83 -12.44
CA LEU A 76 9.06 -22.86 -12.59
C LEU A 76 9.33 -21.55 -11.85
N PHE A 77 9.64 -21.61 -10.55
CA PHE A 77 9.92 -20.41 -9.76
C PHE A 77 11.29 -19.78 -10.09
N PHE A 78 12.28 -20.59 -10.44
CA PHE A 78 13.55 -20.11 -11.01
C PHE A 78 13.32 -19.27 -12.28
N ALA A 79 12.49 -19.76 -13.20
CA ALA A 79 12.15 -18.99 -14.39
C ALA A 79 11.33 -17.73 -14.05
N GLN A 80 10.45 -17.77 -13.05
CA GLN A 80 9.75 -16.57 -12.57
C GLN A 80 10.74 -15.51 -12.06
N GLY A 81 11.68 -15.88 -11.19
CA GLY A 81 12.70 -14.97 -10.66
C GLY A 81 13.58 -14.38 -11.76
N TYR A 82 14.02 -15.23 -12.70
CA TYR A 82 14.81 -14.79 -13.86
C TYR A 82 14.03 -13.80 -14.74
N VAL A 83 12.73 -14.04 -14.98
CA VAL A 83 11.87 -13.18 -15.83
C VAL A 83 11.48 -11.88 -15.14
N HIS A 84 11.13 -11.90 -13.86
CA HIS A 84 10.90 -10.68 -13.07
C HIS A 84 12.16 -9.80 -13.11
N ALA A 85 13.34 -10.38 -12.88
CA ALA A 85 14.61 -9.65 -13.00
C ALA A 85 14.85 -9.15 -14.45
N GLN A 86 14.56 -9.96 -15.47
CA GLN A 86 14.72 -9.60 -16.88
C GLN A 86 13.98 -8.31 -17.28
N ASP A 87 12.81 -8.07 -16.68
CA ASP A 87 11.93 -6.96 -17.03
C ASP A 87 11.97 -5.79 -16.04
N ARG A 88 12.31 -6.05 -14.77
CA ARG A 88 12.09 -5.12 -13.65
C ARG A 88 13.28 -5.00 -12.68
N PHE A 89 14.50 -5.41 -13.02
CA PHE A 89 15.61 -5.49 -12.05
C PHE A 89 15.82 -4.21 -11.22
N TRP A 90 15.78 -3.01 -11.82
CA TRP A 90 15.90 -1.75 -11.08
C TRP A 90 14.80 -1.56 -10.03
N GLN A 91 13.55 -1.93 -10.34
CA GLN A 91 12.43 -1.84 -9.39
C GLN A 91 12.66 -2.79 -8.21
N MET A 92 13.06 -4.04 -8.50
CA MET A 92 13.41 -5.04 -7.49
C MET A 92 14.58 -4.59 -6.60
N ASP A 93 15.65 -4.10 -7.22
CA ASP A 93 16.87 -3.67 -6.53
C ASP A 93 16.59 -2.45 -5.63
N PHE A 94 15.88 -1.44 -6.13
CA PHE A 94 15.42 -0.32 -5.32
C PHE A 94 14.52 -0.77 -4.16
N TRP A 95 13.52 -1.62 -4.43
CA TRP A 95 12.60 -2.15 -3.42
C TRP A 95 13.27 -2.96 -2.30
N ARG A 96 14.35 -3.71 -2.57
CA ARG A 96 15.06 -4.43 -1.47
C ARG A 96 15.76 -3.47 -0.50
N HIS A 97 16.34 -2.37 -0.99
CA HIS A 97 16.96 -1.36 -0.12
C HIS A 97 15.92 -0.59 0.69
N VAL A 98 14.69 -0.41 0.18
CA VAL A 98 13.54 0.07 0.99
C VAL A 98 13.16 -0.97 2.05
N GLY A 99 13.09 -2.24 1.67
CA GLY A 99 12.74 -3.33 2.59
C GLY A 99 13.74 -3.53 3.73
N ALA A 100 15.03 -3.25 3.48
CA ALA A 100 16.10 -3.38 4.46
C ALA A 100 16.40 -2.08 5.24
N GLY A 101 16.17 -0.90 4.64
CA GLY A 101 16.59 0.39 5.19
C GLY A 101 18.04 0.73 4.81
N GLU A 102 18.34 0.67 3.51
CA GLU A 102 19.70 0.75 2.93
C GLU A 102 19.75 1.66 1.68
N LEU A 103 18.80 2.58 1.54
CA LEU A 103 18.71 3.53 0.42
C LEU A 103 19.93 4.46 0.37
N SER A 104 20.59 4.73 1.50
CA SER A 104 21.84 5.48 1.55
C SER A 104 23.03 4.72 0.97
N GLU A 105 22.93 3.41 0.74
CA GLU A 105 23.95 2.64 0.01
C GLU A 105 23.81 2.81 -1.52
N MET A 106 22.60 3.13 -2.01
CA MET A 106 22.38 3.51 -3.42
C MET A 106 22.66 5.01 -3.67
N PHE A 107 22.14 5.89 -2.79
CA PHE A 107 22.03 7.33 -3.02
C PHE A 107 22.88 8.22 -2.08
N GLY A 108 23.62 7.61 -1.15
CA GLY A 108 24.47 8.30 -0.18
C GLY A 108 23.71 8.89 0.99
N ALA A 109 24.41 9.67 1.82
CA ALA A 109 23.94 10.18 3.12
C ALA A 109 22.63 11.02 3.07
N GLY A 110 22.17 11.44 1.89
CA GLY A 110 20.87 12.11 1.73
C GLY A 110 19.64 11.22 1.98
N GLN A 111 19.81 9.91 2.19
CA GLN A 111 18.74 8.98 2.58
C GLN A 111 18.94 8.36 3.97
N LEU A 112 19.90 8.87 4.74
CA LEU A 112 20.25 8.31 6.05
C LEU A 112 19.06 8.31 7.02
N GLU A 113 18.24 9.36 7.05
CA GLU A 113 17.09 9.42 7.97
C GLU A 113 16.01 8.37 7.64
N THR A 114 15.77 8.11 6.34
CA THR A 114 14.88 7.06 5.86
C THR A 114 15.39 5.68 6.29
N ASP A 115 16.69 5.43 6.14
CA ASP A 115 17.35 4.17 6.57
C ASP A 115 17.28 3.99 8.09
N VAL A 116 17.56 5.05 8.86
CA VAL A 116 17.45 5.06 10.32
C VAL A 116 16.03 4.72 10.77
N PHE A 117 15.00 5.27 10.12
CA PHE A 117 13.60 4.94 10.40
C PHE A 117 13.26 3.48 10.06
N LEU A 118 13.66 2.98 8.89
CA LEU A 118 13.37 1.63 8.43
C LEU A 118 14.09 0.55 9.27
N LYS A 119 15.38 0.75 9.59
CA LYS A 119 16.14 -0.11 10.51
C LYS A 119 15.55 -0.03 11.93
N THR A 120 15.05 1.14 12.38
CA THR A 120 14.34 1.27 13.67
C THR A 120 13.02 0.50 13.69
N LEU A 121 12.24 0.48 12.61
CA LEU A 121 11.06 -0.40 12.48
C LEU A 121 11.44 -1.90 12.49
N GLY A 122 12.62 -2.25 11.98
CA GLY A 122 13.17 -3.61 12.06
C GLY A 122 12.55 -4.61 11.08
N TRP A 123 12.11 -4.15 9.92
CA TRP A 123 11.46 -5.00 8.89
C TRP A 123 12.35 -6.18 8.46
N GLU A 124 13.62 -5.92 8.19
CA GLU A 124 14.62 -6.94 7.85
C GLU A 124 14.76 -8.01 8.93
N LYS A 125 14.98 -7.61 10.18
CA LYS A 125 15.09 -8.49 11.34
C LYS A 125 13.84 -9.34 11.58
N THR A 126 12.67 -8.82 11.22
CA THR A 126 11.41 -9.61 11.22
C THR A 126 11.41 -10.61 10.07
N ALA A 127 11.78 -10.19 8.87
CA ALA A 127 11.88 -11.04 7.68
C ALA A 127 12.96 -12.15 7.79
N GLU A 128 14.05 -11.91 8.53
CA GLU A 128 15.03 -12.95 8.92
C GLU A 128 14.36 -14.03 9.80
N ALA A 129 13.62 -13.62 10.82
CA ALA A 129 12.91 -14.54 11.72
C ALA A 129 11.79 -15.30 11.01
N GLU A 130 11.12 -14.68 10.04
CA GLU A 130 10.19 -15.34 9.13
C GLU A 130 10.90 -16.37 8.26
N TRP A 131 12.02 -16.00 7.63
CA TRP A 131 12.85 -16.95 6.88
C TRP A 131 13.30 -18.12 7.74
N GLU A 132 13.70 -17.93 9.00
CA GLU A 132 13.99 -19.05 9.91
C GLU A 132 12.75 -19.92 10.16
N GLY A 133 11.58 -19.30 10.34
CA GLY A 133 10.29 -19.97 10.62
C GLY A 133 9.66 -20.77 9.47
N LEU A 134 9.77 -20.32 8.21
CA LEU A 134 9.09 -20.90 7.04
C LEU A 134 9.19 -22.43 6.90
N ASP A 135 8.18 -23.05 6.30
CA ASP A 135 8.16 -24.49 6.04
C ASP A 135 9.22 -24.93 4.97
N PRO A 136 9.60 -26.23 4.90
CA PRO A 136 10.63 -26.69 3.96
C PRO A 136 10.26 -26.58 2.46
N ALA A 137 8.98 -26.59 2.10
CA ALA A 137 8.50 -26.39 0.74
C ALA A 137 8.44 -24.90 0.39
N SER A 138 7.93 -24.07 1.30
CA SER A 138 7.98 -22.60 1.24
C SER A 138 9.40 -22.09 1.03
N LYS A 139 10.36 -22.57 1.84
CA LYS A 139 11.79 -22.29 1.66
C LYS A 139 12.31 -22.73 0.29
N ALA A 140 11.83 -23.85 -0.26
CA ALA A 140 12.24 -24.34 -1.57
C ALA A 140 11.67 -23.49 -2.73
N PHE A 141 10.42 -23.02 -2.64
CA PHE A 141 9.82 -22.12 -3.63
C PHE A 141 10.56 -20.78 -3.67
N LEU A 142 10.85 -20.23 -2.49
CA LEU A 142 11.54 -18.95 -2.36
C LEU A 142 13.01 -19.05 -2.78
N GLN A 143 13.73 -20.11 -2.39
CA GLN A 143 15.11 -20.32 -2.85
C GLN A 143 15.18 -20.53 -4.37
N ALA A 144 14.24 -21.25 -4.98
CA ALA A 144 14.18 -21.42 -6.43
C ALA A 144 14.06 -20.08 -7.16
N TYR A 145 13.17 -19.21 -6.68
CA TYR A 145 13.02 -17.84 -7.18
C TYR A 145 14.31 -17.02 -7.05
N VAL A 146 14.92 -17.04 -5.87
CA VAL A 146 16.19 -16.36 -5.56
C VAL A 146 17.33 -16.83 -6.47
N ASP A 147 17.45 -18.14 -6.68
CA ASP A 147 18.43 -18.73 -7.61
C ASP A 147 18.22 -18.22 -9.04
N GLY A 148 16.96 -18.04 -9.45
CA GLY A 148 16.57 -17.47 -10.75
C GLY A 148 16.96 -15.99 -10.92
N VAL A 149 16.72 -15.17 -9.90
CA VAL A 149 17.15 -13.75 -9.86
C VAL A 149 18.68 -13.66 -9.93
N ASN A 150 19.39 -14.45 -9.12
CA ASN A 150 20.85 -14.47 -9.11
C ASN A 150 21.44 -14.98 -10.43
N ALA A 151 20.79 -15.94 -11.10
CA ALA A 151 21.17 -16.36 -12.43
C ALA A 151 20.90 -15.31 -13.52
N TYR A 152 20.06 -14.30 -13.27
CA TYR A 152 19.98 -13.09 -14.09
C TYR A 152 21.06 -12.06 -13.74
N ILE A 153 21.36 -11.81 -12.46
CA ILE A 153 22.39 -10.85 -12.02
C ILE A 153 23.79 -11.25 -12.54
N LYS A 154 24.09 -12.55 -12.48
CA LYS A 154 25.42 -13.10 -12.68
C LYS A 154 26.06 -12.78 -14.04
N ASP A 155 27.38 -12.50 -13.98
CA ASP A 155 28.28 -12.28 -15.12
C ASP A 155 27.87 -11.09 -16.05
N LYS A 156 27.09 -10.12 -15.54
CA LYS A 156 26.69 -8.88 -16.25
C LYS A 156 27.20 -7.62 -15.56
N GLU A 157 27.35 -6.55 -16.34
CA GLU A 157 27.54 -5.19 -15.83
C GLU A 157 26.19 -4.55 -15.45
N ALA A 158 26.17 -3.59 -14.52
CA ALA A 158 24.92 -2.92 -14.06
C ALA A 158 24.05 -2.36 -15.21
N THR A 159 24.69 -1.81 -16.25
CA THR A 159 24.00 -1.27 -17.44
C THR A 159 23.49 -2.33 -18.43
N GLU A 160 23.67 -3.61 -18.11
CA GLU A 160 23.07 -4.76 -18.81
C GLU A 160 21.98 -5.44 -17.96
N LEU A 161 21.84 -5.05 -16.68
CA LEU A 161 20.77 -5.46 -15.78
C LEU A 161 19.54 -4.52 -15.89
N SER A 162 19.76 -3.22 -16.08
CA SER A 162 18.70 -2.29 -16.47
C SER A 162 19.24 -1.00 -17.12
N LEU A 163 18.34 -0.20 -17.71
CA LEU A 163 18.68 1.06 -18.35
C LEU A 163 18.90 2.18 -17.31
N GLU A 164 18.25 2.09 -16.17
CA GLU A 164 18.22 3.08 -15.10
C GLU A 164 19.61 3.32 -14.53
N TYR A 165 20.42 2.27 -14.29
CA TYR A 165 21.81 2.43 -13.87
C TYR A 165 22.65 3.29 -14.83
N ALA A 166 22.36 3.25 -16.13
CA ALA A 166 23.05 4.08 -17.13
C ALA A 166 22.55 5.53 -17.19
N ILE A 167 21.31 5.79 -16.75
CA ILE A 167 20.72 7.14 -16.70
C ILE A 167 21.05 7.82 -15.37
N LEU A 168 20.94 7.08 -14.27
CA LEU A 168 21.11 7.54 -12.90
C LEU A 168 22.57 7.51 -12.41
N GLY A 169 23.42 6.63 -12.96
CA GLY A 169 24.85 6.50 -12.60
C GLY A 169 25.74 7.71 -12.85
N LEU A 170 25.21 8.79 -13.43
CA LEU A 170 25.91 10.06 -13.71
C LEU A 170 24.92 11.25 -13.63
N PRO A 171 24.14 11.40 -12.53
CA PRO A 171 24.77 11.94 -11.32
C PRO A 171 24.13 11.53 -9.95
N ILE A 172 23.23 10.55 -9.91
CA ILE A 172 22.34 10.26 -8.76
C ILE A 172 22.81 9.02 -7.98
N LEU A 173 23.11 7.92 -8.67
CA LEU A 173 23.75 6.76 -8.05
C LEU A 173 25.24 7.01 -7.87
N SER A 174 25.81 6.49 -6.80
CA SER A 174 27.26 6.53 -6.56
C SER A 174 28.02 5.67 -7.57
N PRO A 175 29.20 6.11 -8.06
CA PRO A 175 30.09 5.26 -8.86
C PRO A 175 30.72 4.11 -8.05
N ASP A 176 30.59 4.12 -6.72
CA ASP A 176 31.09 3.08 -5.81
C ASP A 176 29.99 2.11 -5.34
N TYR A 177 28.74 2.26 -5.84
CA TYR A 177 27.64 1.33 -5.56
C TYR A 177 27.88 -0.05 -6.20
N VAL A 178 27.51 -1.12 -5.49
CA VAL A 178 27.67 -2.52 -5.93
C VAL A 178 26.34 -3.24 -5.83
N ILE A 179 25.91 -3.89 -6.91
CA ILE A 179 24.71 -4.72 -6.93
C ILE A 179 25.04 -6.07 -6.26
N GLU A 180 24.50 -6.29 -5.08
CA GLU A 180 24.65 -7.54 -4.31
C GLU A 180 23.79 -8.68 -4.88
N GLU A 181 24.12 -9.93 -4.55
CA GLU A 181 23.25 -11.09 -4.82
C GLU A 181 21.89 -10.92 -4.09
N TRP A 182 20.81 -11.40 -4.71
CA TRP A 182 19.48 -11.42 -4.10
C TRP A 182 19.40 -12.53 -3.04
N THR A 183 18.68 -12.28 -1.95
CA THR A 183 18.48 -13.22 -0.84
C THR A 183 17.00 -13.52 -0.62
N PRO A 184 16.63 -14.61 0.09
CA PRO A 184 15.25 -14.84 0.50
C PRO A 184 14.66 -13.70 1.35
N VAL A 185 15.49 -13.07 2.18
CA VAL A 185 15.08 -11.95 3.06
C VAL A 185 14.65 -10.74 2.23
N ASN A 186 15.35 -10.41 1.13
CA ASN A 186 14.97 -9.31 0.23
C ASN A 186 13.57 -9.47 -0.39
N SER A 187 13.08 -10.71 -0.52
CA SER A 187 11.71 -10.97 -0.96
C SER A 187 10.68 -10.89 0.17
N LEU A 188 11.07 -11.27 1.39
CA LEU A 188 10.18 -11.25 2.56
C LEU A 188 9.98 -9.84 3.12
N THR A 189 11.00 -8.98 3.09
CA THR A 189 10.87 -7.56 3.49
C THR A 189 9.87 -6.79 2.62
N TRP A 190 9.63 -7.20 1.38
CA TRP A 190 8.55 -6.64 0.55
C TRP A 190 7.16 -6.87 1.16
N GLY A 191 6.96 -7.97 1.90
CA GLY A 191 5.74 -8.20 2.67
C GLY A 191 5.53 -7.17 3.79
N LYS A 192 6.63 -6.64 4.36
CA LYS A 192 6.59 -5.58 5.38
C LYS A 192 6.36 -4.20 4.77
N ALA A 193 6.96 -3.93 3.61
CA ALA A 193 6.66 -2.74 2.82
C ALA A 193 5.18 -2.70 2.40
N MET A 194 4.61 -3.81 1.90
CA MET A 194 3.17 -3.91 1.58
C MET A 194 2.28 -3.82 2.82
N ALA A 195 2.69 -4.41 3.95
CA ALA A 195 1.93 -4.28 5.20
C ALA A 195 1.94 -2.83 5.72
N TRP A 196 3.03 -2.09 5.49
CA TRP A 196 3.11 -0.67 5.81
C TRP A 196 2.23 0.17 4.87
N ASP A 197 2.30 -0.06 3.56
CA ASP A 197 1.47 0.62 2.55
C ASP A 197 -0.03 0.49 2.84
N LEU A 198 -0.47 -0.72 3.15
CA LEU A 198 -1.87 -1.08 3.39
C LEU A 198 -2.32 -0.93 4.86
N ARG A 199 -1.51 -0.29 5.71
CA ARG A 199 -1.88 0.01 7.11
C ARG A 199 -3.09 0.94 7.19
N GLY A 200 -3.93 0.76 8.20
CA GLY A 200 -4.85 1.80 8.68
C GLY A 200 -4.35 2.41 10.00
N ASN A 201 -5.17 3.31 10.55
CA ASN A 201 -5.08 3.93 11.87
C ASN A 201 -3.87 4.85 12.16
N LEU A 202 -2.64 4.52 11.77
CA LEU A 202 -1.46 5.31 12.20
C LEU A 202 -1.46 6.78 11.73
N GLY A 203 -2.06 7.08 10.58
CA GLY A 203 -2.17 8.47 10.13
C GLY A 203 -3.25 9.21 10.92
N GLU A 204 -4.40 8.55 11.04
CA GLU A 204 -5.66 9.01 11.59
C GLU A 204 -5.59 9.21 13.11
N GLU A 205 -4.95 8.28 13.84
CA GLU A 205 -4.60 8.35 15.28
C GLU A 205 -3.77 9.60 15.60
N LEU A 206 -2.76 9.89 14.76
CA LEU A 206 -1.90 11.07 14.90
C LEU A 206 -2.61 12.37 14.50
N GLU A 207 -3.43 12.30 13.46
CA GLU A 207 -4.23 13.44 12.99
C GLU A 207 -5.24 13.89 14.06
N ARG A 208 -5.94 12.93 14.67
CA ARG A 208 -6.81 13.13 15.84
C ARG A 208 -6.04 13.71 17.03
N ALA A 209 -4.87 13.14 17.35
CA ALA A 209 -4.04 13.62 18.44
C ALA A 209 -3.55 15.08 18.24
N VAL A 210 -3.35 15.53 16.99
CA VAL A 210 -3.05 16.92 16.65
C VAL A 210 -4.31 17.79 16.69
N LEU A 211 -5.43 17.36 16.09
CA LEU A 211 -6.66 18.16 16.03
C LEU A 211 -7.26 18.49 17.40
N LEU A 212 -7.07 17.63 18.40
CA LEU A 212 -7.43 17.92 19.80
C LEU A 212 -6.75 19.16 20.40
N LYS A 213 -5.77 19.78 19.72
CA LYS A 213 -5.21 21.09 20.10
C LYS A 213 -6.24 22.22 20.01
N THR A 214 -7.15 22.11 19.04
CA THR A 214 -8.10 23.17 18.65
C THR A 214 -9.55 22.74 18.82
N PHE A 215 -9.87 21.49 18.48
CA PHE A 215 -11.22 20.94 18.51
C PHE A 215 -11.49 20.18 19.83
N THR A 216 -12.72 20.26 20.36
CA THR A 216 -13.14 19.33 21.43
C THR A 216 -13.41 17.93 20.85
N PRO A 217 -13.40 16.85 21.67
CA PRO A 217 -13.73 15.51 21.20
C PRO A 217 -15.09 15.42 20.48
N GLU A 218 -16.08 16.20 20.91
CA GLU A 218 -17.40 16.25 20.27
C GLU A 218 -17.40 16.98 18.92
N GLN A 219 -16.42 17.86 18.66
CA GLN A 219 -16.18 18.43 17.33
C GLN A 219 -15.39 17.46 16.45
N LEU A 220 -14.40 16.77 17.02
CA LEU A 220 -13.61 15.76 16.31
C LEU A 220 -14.49 14.61 15.80
N GLN A 221 -15.49 14.17 16.56
CA GLN A 221 -16.51 13.19 16.12
C GLN A 221 -17.42 13.69 14.97
N GLN A 222 -17.43 15.00 14.67
CA GLN A 222 -18.10 15.55 13.48
C GLN A 222 -17.18 15.61 12.25
N LEU A 223 -15.85 15.53 12.44
CA LEU A 223 -14.87 15.38 11.36
C LEU A 223 -14.64 13.89 11.03
N PHE A 224 -14.76 13.01 12.01
CA PHE A 224 -14.67 11.55 11.87
C PHE A 224 -15.99 10.89 12.33
N PRO A 225 -17.06 10.94 11.51
CA PRO A 225 -18.35 10.32 11.82
C PRO A 225 -18.31 8.78 11.83
N GLU A 226 -19.36 8.14 12.38
CA GLU A 226 -19.52 6.68 12.31
C GLU A 226 -19.97 6.23 10.90
N TYR A 227 -19.50 5.06 10.44
CA TYR A 227 -19.85 4.48 9.13
C TYR A 227 -21.39 4.42 8.90
N PRO A 228 -21.95 5.10 7.87
CA PRO A 228 -23.38 5.33 7.69
C PRO A 228 -24.25 4.08 7.82
N GLN A 229 -25.35 4.18 8.58
CA GLN A 229 -26.18 3.04 8.98
C GLN A 229 -27.02 2.43 7.83
N ASP A 230 -27.22 3.18 6.75
CA ASP A 230 -27.93 2.77 5.53
C ASP A 230 -27.00 2.31 4.39
N HIS A 231 -25.69 2.48 4.53
CA HIS A 231 -24.69 1.95 3.60
C HIS A 231 -24.37 0.46 3.88
N PRO A 232 -24.02 -0.32 2.83
CA PRO A 232 -23.94 -1.77 2.93
C PRO A 232 -22.68 -2.28 3.63
N VAL A 233 -22.82 -3.32 4.46
CA VAL A 233 -21.69 -4.10 4.98
C VAL A 233 -21.31 -5.23 4.02
N ILE A 234 -20.06 -5.68 4.05
CA ILE A 234 -19.58 -6.79 3.19
C ILE A 234 -20.23 -8.13 3.60
N VAL A 235 -20.37 -8.36 4.91
CA VAL A 235 -20.95 -9.58 5.50
C VAL A 235 -22.19 -9.24 6.32
N ASN A 236 -23.39 -9.52 5.78
CA ASN A 236 -24.66 -9.32 6.48
C ASN A 236 -24.86 -10.29 7.66
N ASN A 237 -24.25 -11.48 7.61
CA ASN A 237 -24.23 -12.47 8.68
C ASN A 237 -23.01 -13.39 8.50
N ILE A 238 -22.30 -13.72 9.58
CA ILE A 238 -21.08 -14.53 9.52
C ILE A 238 -21.44 -16.01 9.46
N GLY A 239 -20.90 -16.72 8.47
CA GLY A 239 -21.11 -18.15 8.26
C GLY A 239 -21.86 -18.51 6.97
N ASP A 240 -22.28 -19.78 6.89
CA ASP A 240 -23.05 -20.34 5.79
C ASP A 240 -24.45 -19.70 5.73
N GLY A 241 -24.83 -19.22 4.54
CA GLY A 241 -25.86 -18.18 4.36
C GLY A 241 -27.20 -18.38 5.10
N ASN A 242 -27.59 -17.36 5.88
CA ASN A 242 -28.96 -17.07 6.34
C ASN A 242 -29.04 -15.56 6.64
N ALA A 243 -29.63 -14.76 5.75
CA ALA A 243 -29.77 -13.31 5.93
C ALA A 243 -31.19 -12.91 6.39
N ASN A 244 -31.32 -11.79 7.12
CA ASN A 244 -32.62 -11.14 7.38
C ASN A 244 -32.50 -9.65 7.02
N THR A 245 -33.38 -9.15 6.15
CA THR A 245 -33.16 -7.88 5.45
C THR A 245 -34.20 -6.79 5.76
N GLN A 246 -33.71 -5.60 6.16
CA GLN A 246 -34.22 -4.25 5.80
C GLN A 246 -35.64 -3.85 6.33
N PRO A 247 -36.17 -2.60 6.12
CA PRO A 247 -35.61 -1.31 5.63
C PRO A 247 -35.93 -0.04 6.48
N GLY A 248 -35.38 1.15 6.15
CA GLY A 248 -35.99 2.46 6.54
C GLY A 248 -35.18 3.77 6.31
N PHE A 249 -35.71 4.71 5.50
CA PHE A 249 -35.07 5.98 5.06
C PHE A 249 -35.17 7.20 6.03
N ALA A 250 -34.14 8.09 6.04
CA ALA A 250 -34.23 9.58 6.10
C ALA A 250 -32.84 10.25 5.87
N THR A 251 -32.78 11.54 5.48
CA THR A 251 -31.56 12.29 5.02
C THR A 251 -31.11 13.45 5.94
N ASP A 252 -29.87 13.96 5.82
CA ASP A 252 -29.50 15.41 5.66
C ASP A 252 -27.95 15.74 5.66
N PHE A 253 -27.43 16.54 4.67
CA PHE A 253 -26.41 17.66 4.65
C PHE A 253 -25.06 17.56 5.47
N ASP A 254 -23.80 17.96 5.10
CA ASP A 254 -22.95 18.53 3.98
C ASP A 254 -21.42 18.11 4.28
N TYR A 255 -20.21 18.43 3.72
CA TYR A 255 -19.48 19.44 2.85
C TYR A 255 -18.08 18.89 2.31
N ALA A 256 -17.45 19.35 1.18
CA ALA A 256 -15.95 19.29 0.88
C ALA A 256 -15.45 20.24 -0.29
N GLN A 257 -14.18 20.57 -0.77
CA GLN A 257 -12.70 20.48 -0.42
C GLN A 257 -11.60 21.19 -1.37
N LEU A 258 -10.72 22.16 -0.94
CA LEU A 258 -9.84 23.13 -1.76
C LEU A 258 -8.40 22.67 -2.32
N PRO A 259 -7.21 23.37 -2.25
CA PRO A 259 -5.85 22.87 -2.69
C PRO A 259 -5.08 22.12 -1.59
N LEU A 260 -3.91 21.47 -1.76
CA LEU A 260 -2.98 21.21 -2.89
C LEU A 260 -1.70 22.10 -3.11
N ASP A 261 -0.96 22.52 -2.08
CA ASP A 261 0.52 22.53 -2.09
C ASP A 261 1.25 22.33 -0.72
N GLN A 262 2.40 21.61 -0.78
CA GLN A 262 3.43 21.27 0.27
C GLN A 262 3.29 19.99 1.13
N VAL A 263 4.21 19.02 0.92
CA VAL A 263 4.75 18.11 1.96
C VAL A 263 6.25 17.87 1.69
N THR A 264 7.07 17.79 2.74
CA THR A 264 8.42 17.20 2.73
C THR A 264 8.59 16.35 4.01
N TYR A 265 9.74 15.68 4.17
CA TYR A 265 10.20 14.89 5.32
C TYR A 265 9.82 13.39 5.33
N ASN A 266 10.86 12.58 5.14
CA ASN A 266 11.12 11.17 5.51
C ASN A 266 10.14 10.06 5.05
N ALA A 267 8.92 10.37 4.65
CA ALA A 267 8.04 9.44 3.94
C ALA A 267 8.23 9.48 2.40
N SER A 268 8.79 10.57 1.86
CA SER A 268 8.73 10.88 0.41
C SER A 268 9.43 9.89 -0.53
N LEU A 269 10.30 9.00 -0.05
CA LEU A 269 10.76 7.87 -0.87
C LEU A 269 9.86 6.64 -0.78
N LEU A 270 9.15 6.41 0.32
CA LEU A 270 8.08 5.41 0.37
C LEU A 270 6.94 5.81 -0.57
N ASP A 271 6.60 7.10 -0.62
CA ASP A 271 5.61 7.65 -1.57
C ASP A 271 6.07 7.46 -3.04
N VAL A 272 7.37 7.58 -3.34
CA VAL A 272 7.92 7.25 -4.67
C VAL A 272 7.95 5.74 -4.98
N VAL A 273 7.98 4.89 -3.94
CA VAL A 273 8.09 3.42 -4.03
C VAL A 273 6.73 2.73 -4.15
N LEU A 274 5.72 3.28 -3.48
CA LEU A 274 4.35 2.77 -3.38
C LEU A 274 3.40 3.56 -4.31
N GLY A 275 3.75 4.82 -4.58
CA GLY A 275 2.96 5.83 -5.28
C GLY A 275 2.29 6.76 -4.26
N ASP A 276 2.22 8.05 -4.58
CA ASP A 276 1.68 9.10 -3.68
C ASP A 276 0.35 8.66 -3.03
N TRP A 277 0.27 8.65 -1.70
CA TRP A 277 -0.98 8.32 -1.00
C TRP A 277 -1.99 9.45 -1.20
N ASN A 278 -3.13 9.14 -1.83
CA ASN A 278 -4.13 10.12 -2.26
C ASN A 278 -5.54 9.52 -2.30
N ASP A 279 -6.52 10.39 -2.51
CA ASP A 279 -7.97 10.16 -2.42
C ASP A 279 -8.52 9.21 -3.52
N GLY A 280 -7.65 8.80 -4.46
CA GLY A 280 -7.90 7.73 -5.44
C GLY A 280 -7.39 6.34 -5.01
N ILE A 281 -6.85 6.17 -3.81
CA ILE A 281 -6.41 4.86 -3.27
C ILE A 281 -7.59 4.11 -2.64
N GLY A 282 -7.57 2.79 -2.79
CA GLY A 282 -8.62 1.89 -2.34
C GLY A 282 -8.59 0.60 -3.15
N SER A 283 -9.73 -0.05 -3.31
CA SER A 283 -9.94 -1.11 -4.30
C SER A 283 -11.45 -1.35 -4.48
N ASN A 284 -11.84 -1.98 -5.59
CA ASN A 284 -13.14 -2.64 -5.71
C ASN A 284 -12.96 -4.16 -5.88
N SER A 285 -13.87 -4.96 -5.32
CA SER A 285 -14.05 -6.36 -5.74
C SER A 285 -15.48 -6.82 -5.52
N TRP A 286 -15.98 -7.67 -6.41
CA TRP A 286 -17.28 -8.33 -6.24
C TRP A 286 -17.31 -9.70 -6.91
N ALA A 287 -18.16 -10.57 -6.37
CA ALA A 287 -18.50 -11.86 -6.96
C ALA A 287 -20.01 -11.95 -7.11
N VAL A 288 -20.49 -12.32 -8.30
CA VAL A 288 -21.92 -12.51 -8.60
C VAL A 288 -22.16 -13.96 -9.03
N SER A 289 -23.19 -14.61 -8.48
CA SER A 289 -23.45 -16.04 -8.67
C SER A 289 -24.06 -16.34 -10.05
N GLY A 290 -24.02 -17.62 -10.44
CA GLY A 290 -24.62 -18.13 -11.68
C GLY A 290 -26.13 -17.84 -11.84
N GLU A 291 -26.84 -17.57 -10.73
CA GLU A 291 -28.25 -17.17 -10.80
C GLU A 291 -28.44 -15.78 -11.41
N LEU A 292 -27.46 -14.87 -11.23
CA LEU A 292 -27.51 -13.49 -11.73
C LEU A 292 -26.84 -13.32 -13.11
N THR A 293 -25.85 -14.15 -13.46
CA THR A 293 -25.06 -14.01 -14.70
C THR A 293 -25.75 -14.57 -15.96
N ASP A 294 -25.31 -14.17 -17.15
CA ASP A 294 -25.80 -14.68 -18.43
C ASP A 294 -25.33 -16.12 -18.73
N SER A 295 -24.13 -16.49 -18.29
CA SER A 295 -23.51 -17.80 -18.49
C SER A 295 -24.10 -18.91 -17.63
N GLY A 296 -24.64 -18.57 -16.46
CA GLY A 296 -25.00 -19.55 -15.42
C GLY A 296 -23.84 -19.95 -14.50
N MET A 297 -22.66 -19.37 -14.66
CA MET A 297 -21.50 -19.52 -13.78
C MET A 297 -21.19 -18.22 -13.04
N PRO A 298 -20.48 -18.24 -11.90
CA PRO A 298 -20.05 -17.03 -11.21
C PRO A 298 -19.17 -16.13 -12.08
N TYR A 299 -19.24 -14.82 -11.83
CA TYR A 299 -18.23 -13.87 -12.28
C TYR A 299 -17.64 -13.15 -11.07
N LEU A 300 -16.30 -13.14 -10.98
CA LEU A 300 -15.53 -12.34 -10.03
C LEU A 300 -14.90 -11.17 -10.78
N SER A 301 -14.91 -9.99 -10.18
CA SER A 301 -14.19 -8.81 -10.64
C SER A 301 -13.36 -8.26 -9.49
N ASN A 302 -12.12 -7.85 -9.77
CA ASN A 302 -11.23 -7.21 -8.82
C ASN A 302 -10.41 -6.13 -9.52
N ASP A 303 -10.21 -5.04 -8.81
CA ASP A 303 -9.79 -3.75 -9.33
C ASP A 303 -9.08 -2.99 -8.19
N PRO A 304 -7.80 -3.31 -7.90
CA PRO A 304 -7.05 -2.69 -6.80
C PRO A 304 -6.51 -1.31 -7.20
N HIS A 305 -6.78 -0.29 -6.38
CA HIS A 305 -6.37 1.10 -6.60
C HIS A 305 -5.23 1.45 -5.65
N LEU A 306 -4.00 1.16 -6.07
CA LEU A 306 -2.78 1.56 -5.35
C LEU A 306 -2.16 2.80 -6.02
N GLY A 307 -1.22 3.45 -5.33
CA GLY A 307 -0.54 4.65 -5.82
C GLY A 307 0.02 4.49 -7.24
N ILE A 308 -0.14 5.52 -8.08
CA ILE A 308 0.20 5.44 -9.51
C ILE A 308 1.72 5.59 -9.70
N GLN A 309 2.41 4.45 -9.70
CA GLN A 309 3.86 4.36 -9.89
C GLN A 309 4.28 3.82 -11.28
N MET A 310 5.54 4.09 -11.66
CA MET A 310 6.16 3.61 -12.90
C MET A 310 7.61 3.15 -12.64
N PRO A 311 7.95 1.85 -12.80
CA PRO A 311 7.08 0.76 -13.26
C PRO A 311 5.90 0.48 -12.32
N SER A 312 4.80 -0.08 -12.84
CA SER A 312 3.64 -0.43 -12.00
C SER A 312 3.99 -1.50 -10.97
N ILE A 313 3.39 -1.44 -9.78
CA ILE A 313 3.59 -2.42 -8.71
C ILE A 313 3.21 -3.84 -9.14
N TRP A 314 2.15 -3.96 -9.95
CA TRP A 314 1.65 -5.24 -10.46
C TRP A 314 2.45 -5.70 -11.69
N TYR A 315 2.77 -6.99 -11.69
CA TYR A 315 3.38 -7.68 -12.82
C TYR A 315 2.47 -8.84 -13.25
N GLN A 316 1.96 -8.85 -14.49
CA GLN A 316 1.06 -9.91 -14.94
C GLN A 316 1.85 -11.12 -15.45
N ILE A 317 1.47 -12.34 -15.05
CA ILE A 317 2.20 -13.58 -15.33
C ILE A 317 1.28 -14.82 -15.33
N GLY A 318 1.64 -15.83 -16.13
CA GLY A 318 1.14 -17.20 -16.03
C GLY A 318 2.23 -18.19 -15.63
N LEU A 319 1.95 -19.07 -14.67
CA LEU A 319 2.84 -20.11 -14.16
C LEU A 319 2.20 -21.48 -14.37
N HIS A 320 2.81 -22.30 -15.24
CA HIS A 320 2.18 -23.52 -15.76
C HIS A 320 3.11 -24.74 -15.65
N CYS A 321 2.67 -25.74 -14.90
CA CYS A 321 3.25 -27.08 -14.92
C CYS A 321 2.79 -27.82 -16.18
N ILE A 322 3.72 -28.29 -17.01
CA ILE A 322 3.41 -28.99 -18.28
C ILE A 322 2.62 -30.30 -18.04
N GLN A 323 2.83 -30.91 -16.87
CA GLN A 323 1.96 -31.95 -16.32
C GLN A 323 1.74 -31.63 -14.83
N GLU A 324 0.49 -31.35 -14.47
CA GLU A 324 0.07 -31.09 -13.09
C GLU A 324 0.12 -32.37 -12.26
N ASN A 325 0.83 -32.33 -11.14
CA ASN A 325 1.06 -33.45 -10.22
C ASN A 325 1.65 -32.97 -8.89
N ASP A 326 1.80 -33.86 -7.91
CA ASP A 326 2.35 -33.58 -6.57
C ASP A 326 3.71 -32.81 -6.59
N ASP A 327 4.60 -33.08 -7.56
CA ASP A 327 5.91 -32.39 -7.72
C ASP A 327 5.81 -31.07 -8.51
N CYS A 328 4.64 -30.75 -9.10
CA CYS A 328 4.36 -29.53 -9.87
C CYS A 328 2.83 -29.24 -9.92
N PRO A 329 2.24 -28.65 -8.86
CA PRO A 329 0.78 -28.43 -8.75
C PRO A 329 0.33 -26.99 -9.13
N PHE A 330 0.91 -26.39 -10.17
CA PHE A 330 0.64 -24.98 -10.52
C PHE A 330 0.05 -24.81 -11.93
N GLN A 331 -1.13 -24.17 -12.01
CA GLN A 331 -1.78 -23.70 -13.25
C GLN A 331 -2.35 -22.28 -13.08
N VAL A 332 -1.58 -21.38 -12.47
CA VAL A 332 -2.07 -20.08 -12.02
C VAL A 332 -1.76 -18.96 -13.02
N THR A 333 -2.68 -18.01 -13.19
CA THR A 333 -2.47 -16.78 -13.98
C THR A 333 -3.06 -15.58 -13.24
N GLY A 334 -2.35 -14.45 -13.25
CA GLY A 334 -2.80 -13.23 -12.58
C GLY A 334 -1.68 -12.21 -12.40
N PHE A 335 -1.76 -11.43 -11.33
CA PHE A 335 -0.79 -10.40 -10.95
C PHE A 335 0.11 -10.88 -9.80
N SER A 336 1.43 -10.76 -9.98
CA SER A 336 2.49 -10.97 -9.00
C SER A 336 3.16 -9.64 -8.62
N PHE A 337 4.05 -9.67 -7.63
CA PHE A 337 5.01 -8.60 -7.37
C PHE A 337 6.39 -8.96 -7.96
N ALA A 338 7.02 -8.02 -8.65
CA ALA A 338 8.41 -8.17 -9.08
C ALA A 338 9.33 -8.12 -7.86
N GLY A 339 9.69 -9.28 -7.32
CA GLY A 339 10.41 -9.44 -6.06
C GLY A 339 10.02 -10.71 -5.30
N VAL A 340 8.85 -11.28 -5.57
CA VAL A 340 8.27 -12.42 -4.84
C VAL A 340 7.76 -13.50 -5.81
N PRO A 341 7.91 -14.81 -5.51
CA PRO A 341 7.32 -15.89 -6.31
C PRO A 341 5.81 -16.06 -6.09
N GLY A 342 5.13 -16.62 -7.09
CA GLY A 342 3.69 -16.88 -7.09
C GLY A 342 2.88 -15.76 -7.74
N VAL A 343 1.56 -15.83 -7.57
CA VAL A 343 0.55 -14.87 -8.06
C VAL A 343 -0.31 -14.43 -6.88
N VAL A 344 -0.41 -13.12 -6.64
CA VAL A 344 -1.10 -12.54 -5.47
C VAL A 344 -2.61 -12.45 -5.74
N ILE A 345 -3.01 -11.93 -6.89
CA ILE A 345 -4.41 -11.79 -7.34
C ILE A 345 -4.55 -12.52 -8.67
N GLY A 346 -5.53 -13.42 -8.82
CA GLY A 346 -5.66 -14.18 -10.06
C GLY A 346 -6.63 -15.36 -10.01
N HIS A 347 -6.34 -16.37 -10.83
CA HIS A 347 -7.10 -17.62 -10.88
C HIS A 347 -6.21 -18.79 -11.28
N ASN A 348 -6.64 -20.01 -10.95
CA ASN A 348 -6.13 -21.25 -11.54
C ASN A 348 -7.18 -21.84 -12.50
N ASP A 349 -7.24 -23.16 -12.70
CA ASP A 349 -8.28 -23.81 -13.53
C ASP A 349 -9.54 -24.22 -12.75
N LYS A 350 -9.55 -24.08 -11.42
CA LYS A 350 -10.67 -24.40 -10.52
C LYS A 350 -11.32 -23.16 -9.90
N ILE A 351 -10.50 -22.22 -9.40
CA ILE A 351 -10.92 -21.09 -8.57
C ILE A 351 -10.34 -19.76 -9.07
N ALA A 352 -11.00 -18.67 -8.73
CA ALA A 352 -10.55 -17.29 -8.91
C ALA A 352 -10.67 -16.51 -7.59
N TRP A 353 -9.75 -15.58 -7.35
CA TRP A 353 -9.74 -14.76 -6.14
C TRP A 353 -9.31 -13.31 -6.42
N GLY A 354 -9.72 -12.40 -5.54
CA GLY A 354 -9.40 -10.98 -5.62
C GLY A 354 -9.42 -10.31 -4.25
N PHE A 355 -8.58 -9.28 -4.06
CA PHE A 355 -8.33 -8.64 -2.77
C PHE A 355 -8.83 -7.19 -2.75
N THR A 356 -9.28 -6.70 -1.60
CA THR A 356 -9.32 -5.26 -1.28
C THR A 356 -8.76 -5.02 0.13
N ASN A 357 -8.27 -3.83 0.43
CA ASN A 357 -7.82 -3.52 1.79
C ASN A 357 -8.99 -3.50 2.79
N VAL A 358 -8.75 -3.92 4.03
CA VAL A 358 -9.75 -3.86 5.12
C VAL A 358 -9.82 -2.47 5.77
N GLY A 359 -8.76 -1.67 5.66
CA GLY A 359 -8.55 -0.50 6.54
C GLY A 359 -8.35 -0.90 8.02
N PRO A 360 -7.69 -2.03 8.34
CA PRO A 360 -7.76 -2.60 9.66
C PRO A 360 -6.90 -1.83 10.66
N ASP A 361 -7.41 -1.63 11.86
CA ASP A 361 -6.61 -1.15 12.97
C ASP A 361 -5.81 -2.34 13.56
N VAL A 362 -4.53 -2.36 13.22
CA VAL A 362 -3.53 -3.35 13.66
C VAL A 362 -2.32 -2.69 14.34
N MET A 363 -2.46 -1.43 14.74
CA MET A 363 -1.40 -0.61 15.31
C MET A 363 -1.86 0.07 16.62
N ASP A 364 -0.95 0.28 17.55
CA ASP A 364 -1.15 1.17 18.70
C ASP A 364 0.13 1.96 18.97
N LEU A 365 -0.01 3.26 19.19
CA LEU A 365 1.08 4.11 19.68
C LEU A 365 1.06 4.17 21.22
N TYR A 366 2.04 3.54 21.85
CA TYR A 366 2.20 3.57 23.30
C TYR A 366 3.09 4.74 23.74
N ILE A 367 2.52 5.66 24.52
CA ILE A 367 3.23 6.75 25.19
C ILE A 367 3.95 6.17 26.41
N GLU A 368 5.27 6.09 26.35
CA GLU A 368 6.14 5.48 27.35
C GLU A 368 6.85 6.57 28.16
N LYS A 369 6.72 6.57 29.49
CA LYS A 369 7.43 7.54 30.35
C LYS A 369 8.89 7.16 30.50
N VAL A 370 9.78 8.10 30.24
CA VAL A 370 11.23 7.93 30.44
C VAL A 370 11.61 8.30 31.88
N ASN A 371 12.52 7.53 32.48
CA ASN A 371 13.03 7.79 33.83
C ASN A 371 13.86 9.09 33.86
N PRO A 372 13.47 10.13 34.62
CA PRO A 372 14.19 11.42 34.66
C PRO A 372 15.60 11.31 35.30
N ASP A 373 15.88 10.26 36.08
CA ASP A 373 17.21 10.01 36.65
C ASP A 373 18.09 9.09 35.76
N ASN A 374 17.52 8.45 34.73
CA ASN A 374 18.23 7.52 33.82
C ASN A 374 17.49 7.36 32.47
N PRO A 375 17.85 8.08 31.40
CA PRO A 375 17.10 8.06 30.13
C PRO A 375 17.12 6.71 29.38
N ASN A 376 17.89 5.73 29.86
CA ASN A 376 17.90 4.36 29.34
C ASN A 376 16.82 3.47 29.97
N GLN A 377 15.86 4.04 30.70
CA GLN A 377 14.77 3.31 31.36
C GLN A 377 13.40 3.95 31.11
N TYR A 378 12.35 3.11 31.11
CA TYR A 378 10.94 3.51 31.05
C TYR A 378 10.11 2.91 32.20
N GLU A 379 8.96 3.50 32.52
CA GLU A 379 8.06 3.04 33.60
C GLU A 379 7.19 1.87 33.13
N VAL A 380 7.17 0.76 33.87
CA VAL A 380 6.19 -0.32 33.72
C VAL A 380 5.56 -0.61 35.07
N ASN A 381 4.27 -0.31 35.21
CA ASN A 381 3.46 -0.54 36.42
C ASN A 381 4.06 0.02 37.74
N GLY A 382 4.84 1.11 37.64
CA GLY A 382 5.50 1.75 38.78
C GLY A 382 6.94 1.27 39.07
N GLU A 383 7.49 0.37 38.26
CA GLU A 383 8.91 -0.01 38.30
C GLU A 383 9.65 0.54 37.06
N TRP A 384 10.89 0.97 37.23
CA TRP A 384 11.75 1.41 36.11
C TRP A 384 12.46 0.20 35.52
N VAL A 385 12.27 -0.04 34.22
CA VAL A 385 12.91 -1.13 33.47
C VAL A 385 13.78 -0.55 32.35
N ASP A 386 14.89 -1.22 32.04
CA ASP A 386 15.77 -0.81 30.94
C ASP A 386 15.07 -1.02 29.59
N PHE A 387 15.32 -0.15 28.60
CA PHE A 387 14.96 -0.45 27.20
C PHE A 387 15.74 -1.69 26.71
N ASP A 388 15.15 -2.48 25.80
CA ASP A 388 15.99 -3.30 24.93
C ASP A 388 16.67 -2.36 23.92
N SER A 389 17.95 -2.59 23.63
CA SER A 389 18.74 -1.65 22.84
C SER A 389 19.96 -2.30 22.21
N TYR A 390 20.20 -1.97 20.94
CA TYR A 390 21.36 -2.46 20.18
C TYR A 390 21.93 -1.35 19.28
N GLU A 391 23.23 -1.47 18.96
CA GLU A 391 23.90 -0.61 18.00
C GLU A 391 23.77 -1.21 16.60
N GLU A 392 23.27 -0.43 15.65
CA GLU A 392 23.15 -0.76 14.23
C GLU A 392 24.06 0.18 13.44
N THR A 393 24.66 -0.24 12.31
CA THR A 393 25.59 0.61 11.55
C THR A 393 25.25 0.63 10.06
N ILE A 394 24.87 1.80 9.58
CA ILE A 394 24.54 2.08 8.17
C ILE A 394 25.82 2.51 7.45
N TYR A 395 25.99 2.16 6.18
CA TYR A 395 27.18 2.49 5.38
C TYR A 395 26.87 3.40 4.17
N PRO A 396 26.48 4.68 4.38
CA PRO A 396 26.12 5.57 3.28
C PRO A 396 27.22 5.67 2.22
N VAL A 397 26.88 5.40 0.96
CA VAL A 397 27.88 5.28 -0.10
C VAL A 397 28.58 6.62 -0.36
N GLY A 398 29.92 6.60 -0.36
CA GLY A 398 30.76 7.80 -0.43
C GLY A 398 30.82 8.64 0.87
N GLY A 399 30.14 8.20 1.95
CA GLY A 399 30.16 8.83 3.27
C GLY A 399 31.12 8.18 4.27
N GLU A 400 30.96 8.53 5.54
CA GLU A 400 31.50 7.76 6.68
C GLU A 400 30.36 6.91 7.28
N ALA A 401 30.68 5.74 7.82
CA ALA A 401 29.68 4.84 8.41
C ALA A 401 29.05 5.46 9.67
N VAL A 402 27.74 5.29 9.83
CA VAL A 402 26.96 5.90 10.92
C VAL A 402 26.40 4.81 11.81
N THR A 403 26.85 4.77 13.06
CA THR A 403 26.29 3.89 14.09
C THR A 403 25.15 4.60 14.81
N ILE A 404 23.97 3.97 14.85
CA ILE A 404 22.78 4.41 15.59
C ILE A 404 22.49 3.46 16.77
N THR A 405 21.69 3.91 17.72
CA THR A 405 21.15 3.05 18.79
C THR A 405 19.66 2.88 18.56
N ILE A 406 19.23 1.66 18.24
CA ILE A 406 17.80 1.32 18.13
C ILE A 406 17.31 0.89 19.51
N ARG A 407 16.18 1.45 19.95
CA ARG A 407 15.55 1.15 21.25
C ARG A 407 14.18 0.52 21.07
N SER A 408 13.83 -0.40 21.98
CA SER A 408 12.50 -1.02 22.04
C SER A 408 11.98 -1.14 23.48
N THR A 409 10.66 -1.06 23.63
CA THR A 409 9.95 -1.42 24.87
C THR A 409 9.24 -2.76 24.72
N ARG A 410 8.48 -3.18 25.75
CA ARG A 410 7.58 -4.33 25.67
C ARG A 410 6.50 -4.23 24.57
N HIS A 411 6.27 -3.03 24.04
CA HIS A 411 5.27 -2.78 23.00
C HIS A 411 5.87 -2.83 21.59
N GLY A 412 7.17 -2.55 21.41
CA GLY A 412 7.84 -2.55 20.11
C GLY A 412 8.94 -1.48 20.00
N PRO A 413 9.39 -1.15 18.78
CA PRO A 413 10.43 -0.14 18.56
C PRO A 413 9.97 1.27 18.97
N VAL A 414 10.91 2.06 19.50
CA VAL A 414 10.71 3.45 19.91
C VAL A 414 10.80 4.36 18.69
N ILE A 415 9.72 4.43 17.91
CA ILE A 415 9.69 5.17 16.65
C ILE A 415 9.77 6.70 16.82
N SER A 416 9.50 7.26 18.01
CA SER A 416 9.70 8.70 18.26
C SER A 416 11.15 9.17 18.19
N ASP A 417 12.12 8.26 18.11
CA ASP A 417 13.53 8.59 17.93
C ASP A 417 13.83 8.96 16.46
N SER A 418 13.07 8.43 15.50
CA SER A 418 13.35 8.53 14.06
C SER A 418 12.17 9.00 13.18
N TYR A 419 10.93 8.97 13.67
CA TYR A 419 9.73 9.27 12.88
C TYR A 419 9.27 10.72 13.09
N TYR A 420 9.62 11.59 12.14
CA TYR A 420 9.39 13.05 12.17
C TYR A 420 7.99 13.50 12.65
N PRO A 421 6.86 12.89 12.23
CA PRO A 421 5.53 13.32 12.68
C PRO A 421 5.35 13.32 14.20
N ILE A 422 6.07 12.47 14.93
CA ILE A 422 5.96 12.27 16.39
C ILE A 422 7.25 12.59 17.16
N GLN A 423 8.29 13.10 16.50
CA GLN A 423 9.56 13.42 17.15
C GLN A 423 9.40 14.54 18.21
N ASN A 424 10.13 14.39 19.32
CA ASN A 424 10.11 15.30 20.47
C ASN A 424 11.29 16.28 20.49
N GLU A 425 12.36 15.93 19.76
CA GLU A 425 13.59 16.68 19.53
C GLU A 425 13.95 16.48 18.05
N GLY A 426 14.49 17.51 17.40
CA GLY A 426 14.90 17.52 15.98
C GLY A 426 16.33 18.07 15.84
N ASP A 427 16.76 18.37 14.61
CA ASP A 427 18.07 19.00 14.39
C ASP A 427 18.12 20.40 15.06
N PRO A 428 19.10 20.70 15.94
CA PRO A 428 19.26 22.02 16.53
C PRO A 428 19.51 23.18 15.53
N ASP A 429 19.89 22.86 14.28
CA ASP A 429 20.03 23.84 13.18
C ASP A 429 18.74 23.96 12.31
N ASP A 430 17.67 23.19 12.57
CA ASP A 430 16.35 23.34 11.94
C ASP A 430 15.50 24.37 12.72
N GLU A 431 15.40 25.60 12.18
CA GLU A 431 14.58 26.68 12.74
C GLU A 431 13.06 26.49 12.52
N GLU A 432 12.62 25.49 11.73
CA GLU A 432 11.21 25.21 11.40
C GLU A 432 10.63 23.98 12.14
N PHE A 433 11.46 23.18 12.81
CA PHE A 433 11.01 22.00 13.57
C PHE A 433 10.07 22.35 14.74
N ILE A 434 8.90 21.70 14.77
CA ILE A 434 7.95 21.79 15.91
C ILE A 434 7.80 20.41 16.57
N PRO A 435 8.18 20.24 17.85
CA PRO A 435 8.01 19.00 18.60
C PRO A 435 6.56 18.50 18.65
N PHE A 436 6.36 17.18 18.67
CA PHE A 436 5.02 16.59 18.75
C PHE A 436 4.21 17.05 19.97
N LYS A 437 4.83 17.15 21.17
CA LYS A 437 4.19 17.72 22.38
C LYS A 437 3.62 19.13 22.19
N ASP A 438 4.22 19.92 21.32
CA ASP A 438 3.82 21.30 21.07
C ASP A 438 2.72 21.35 19.99
N ARG A 439 2.67 20.38 19.06
CA ARG A 439 1.58 20.20 18.08
C ARG A 439 0.34 19.45 18.61
N ALA A 440 0.51 18.51 19.55
CA ALA A 440 -0.56 17.61 19.99
C ALA A 440 -1.46 18.18 21.11
N GLY A 441 -2.72 17.75 21.13
CA GLY A 441 -3.73 18.08 22.15
C GLY A 441 -3.93 17.01 23.24
N VAL A 442 -3.23 15.88 23.16
CA VAL A 442 -3.29 14.79 24.17
C VAL A 442 -2.41 15.08 25.40
N GLU A 443 -2.72 14.46 26.55
CA GLU A 443 -1.90 14.60 27.76
C GLU A 443 -0.61 13.78 27.64
N LEU A 444 0.54 14.45 27.70
CA LEU A 444 1.87 13.86 27.52
C LEU A 444 2.73 14.06 28.78
N PRO A 445 3.53 13.07 29.22
CA PRO A 445 4.49 13.23 30.31
C PRO A 445 5.59 14.25 29.99
N GLU A 446 6.30 14.76 31.02
CA GLU A 446 7.44 15.68 30.82
C GLU A 446 8.59 15.02 30.03
N ASN A 447 8.92 13.76 30.35
CA ASN A 447 9.88 12.95 29.61
C ASN A 447 9.16 11.71 29.09
N TYR A 448 9.00 11.60 27.77
CA TYR A 448 8.35 10.47 27.14
C TYR A 448 8.99 10.13 25.80
N VAL A 449 8.71 8.91 25.35
CA VAL A 449 8.89 8.44 23.98
C VAL A 449 7.61 7.76 23.51
N ILE A 450 7.47 7.51 22.21
CA ILE A 450 6.35 6.76 21.64
C ILE A 450 6.90 5.49 20.98
N ALA A 451 6.38 4.34 21.40
CA ALA A 451 6.68 3.03 20.84
C ALA A 451 5.52 2.54 19.97
N LEU A 452 5.83 1.94 18.82
CA LEU A 452 4.83 1.35 17.92
C LEU A 452 4.66 -0.13 18.23
N LYS A 453 3.44 -0.53 18.59
CA LYS A 453 3.03 -1.94 18.56
C LYS A 453 2.29 -2.20 17.26
N TRP A 454 2.79 -3.13 16.46
CA TRP A 454 2.22 -3.44 15.15
C TRP A 454 2.33 -4.93 14.85
N THR A 455 1.26 -5.51 14.35
CA THR A 455 1.16 -6.96 14.09
C THR A 455 2.23 -7.44 13.10
N ALA A 456 2.56 -6.67 12.06
CA ALA A 456 3.55 -7.08 11.07
C ALA A 456 5.00 -7.05 11.58
N LEU A 457 5.28 -6.54 12.78
CA LEU A 457 6.59 -6.73 13.46
C LEU A 457 6.66 -8.07 14.22
N THR A 458 5.56 -8.83 14.25
CA THR A 458 5.57 -10.25 14.61
C THR A 458 5.90 -11.08 13.36
N PRO A 459 6.76 -12.10 13.46
CA PRO A 459 6.99 -13.04 12.37
C PRO A 459 5.71 -13.78 11.97
N SER A 460 5.45 -13.82 10.66
CA SER A 460 4.20 -14.19 9.99
C SER A 460 4.47 -14.90 8.65
N THR A 461 3.43 -15.46 8.02
CA THR A 461 3.57 -16.32 6.83
C THR A 461 2.65 -15.97 5.64
N PRO A 462 2.35 -14.69 5.32
CA PRO A 462 1.37 -14.33 4.29
C PRO A 462 1.73 -14.80 2.87
N PHE A 463 3.01 -15.06 2.58
CA PHE A 463 3.42 -15.67 1.31
C PHE A 463 3.13 -17.17 1.23
N GLU A 464 3.10 -17.90 2.36
CA GLU A 464 2.66 -19.31 2.41
C GLU A 464 1.17 -19.41 2.04
N ALA A 465 0.34 -18.49 2.54
CA ALA A 465 -1.05 -18.33 2.14
C ALA A 465 -1.20 -18.05 0.63
N ILE A 466 -0.39 -17.14 0.06
CA ILE A 466 -0.40 -16.84 -1.39
C ILE A 466 -0.06 -18.09 -2.22
N TRP A 467 0.97 -18.86 -1.85
CA TRP A 467 1.26 -20.13 -2.52
C TRP A 467 0.15 -21.17 -2.28
N GLY A 468 -0.54 -21.11 -1.13
CA GLY A 468 -1.76 -21.86 -0.85
C GLY A 468 -2.88 -21.56 -1.86
N PHE A 469 -3.26 -20.29 -2.02
CA PHE A 469 -4.28 -19.85 -3.01
C PHE A 469 -3.94 -20.30 -4.43
N ASN A 470 -2.65 -20.27 -4.80
CA ASN A 470 -2.18 -20.69 -6.12
C ASN A 470 -2.42 -22.20 -6.41
N LYS A 471 -2.52 -23.03 -5.36
CA LYS A 471 -2.73 -24.48 -5.43
C LYS A 471 -4.15 -24.94 -5.11
N ALA A 472 -4.95 -24.13 -4.40
CA ALA A 472 -6.25 -24.54 -3.88
C ALA A 472 -7.25 -24.91 -4.99
N GLU A 473 -7.93 -26.05 -4.85
CA GLU A 473 -8.94 -26.52 -5.79
C GLU A 473 -10.38 -26.11 -5.42
N ASN A 474 -10.61 -25.68 -4.18
CA ASN A 474 -11.95 -25.46 -3.61
C ASN A 474 -11.94 -24.42 -2.45
N TRP A 475 -13.14 -24.12 -1.93
CA TRP A 475 -13.35 -23.12 -0.86
C TRP A 475 -12.70 -23.53 0.45
N GLU A 476 -12.78 -24.81 0.82
CA GLU A 476 -12.18 -25.33 2.04
C GLU A 476 -10.65 -25.19 2.03
N GLU A 477 -9.99 -25.50 0.92
CA GLU A 477 -8.55 -25.31 0.74
C GLU A 477 -8.14 -23.84 0.66
N PHE A 478 -8.94 -23.00 -0.02
CA PHE A 478 -8.71 -21.55 -0.05
C PHE A 478 -8.82 -20.92 1.33
N ARG A 479 -9.81 -21.34 2.13
CA ARG A 479 -10.02 -20.88 3.51
C ARG A 479 -9.01 -21.48 4.48
N GLU A 480 -8.48 -22.69 4.25
CA GLU A 480 -7.36 -23.21 5.03
C GLU A 480 -6.09 -22.38 4.76
N ALA A 481 -5.76 -22.12 3.48
CA ALA A 481 -4.63 -21.26 3.11
C ALA A 481 -4.76 -19.82 3.64
N ALA A 482 -5.99 -19.29 3.76
CA ALA A 482 -6.23 -17.97 4.31
C ALA A 482 -5.81 -17.83 5.79
N LYS A 483 -5.62 -18.92 6.54
CA LYS A 483 -5.18 -18.88 7.94
C LYS A 483 -3.79 -18.29 8.12
N ASP A 484 -2.90 -18.54 7.17
CA ASP A 484 -1.52 -18.05 7.18
C ASP A 484 -1.41 -16.58 6.68
N PHE A 485 -2.51 -15.99 6.21
CA PHE A 485 -2.58 -14.61 5.73
C PHE A 485 -2.75 -13.62 6.90
N HIS A 486 -1.75 -13.60 7.80
CA HIS A 486 -1.79 -12.82 9.04
C HIS A 486 -1.76 -11.30 8.83
N VAL A 487 -0.94 -10.80 7.88
CA VAL A 487 -0.70 -9.36 7.68
C VAL A 487 -0.40 -9.00 6.22
N PRO A 488 -0.80 -7.80 5.75
CA PRO A 488 -1.85 -6.97 6.33
C PRO A 488 -3.22 -7.66 6.14
N PRO A 489 -4.19 -7.54 7.07
CA PRO A 489 -5.53 -8.11 6.88
C PRO A 489 -6.19 -7.61 5.57
N GLN A 490 -6.70 -8.52 4.74
CA GLN A 490 -7.33 -8.20 3.44
C GLN A 490 -8.75 -8.76 3.34
N ASN A 491 -9.55 -8.19 2.45
CA ASN A 491 -10.84 -8.74 2.03
C ASN A 491 -10.60 -9.75 0.90
N LEU A 492 -10.58 -11.04 1.21
CA LEU A 492 -10.43 -12.08 0.17
C LEU A 492 -11.79 -12.45 -0.41
N LEU A 493 -11.99 -12.25 -1.71
CA LEU A 493 -13.13 -12.79 -2.45
C LEU A 493 -12.73 -14.05 -3.22
N TYR A 494 -13.70 -14.95 -3.39
CA TYR A 494 -13.56 -16.26 -4.00
C TYR A 494 -14.72 -16.55 -4.97
N ALA A 495 -14.44 -17.24 -6.07
CA ALA A 495 -15.42 -17.85 -6.96
C ALA A 495 -14.86 -19.11 -7.65
N ASP A 496 -15.70 -20.08 -8.04
CA ASP A 496 -15.22 -21.34 -8.64
C ASP A 496 -16.05 -21.91 -9.80
N ILE A 497 -15.51 -22.99 -10.39
CA ILE A 497 -16.13 -23.75 -11.49
C ILE A 497 -17.26 -24.71 -11.06
N GLU A 498 -17.51 -24.91 -9.76
CA GLU A 498 -18.68 -25.67 -9.30
C GLU A 498 -19.93 -24.79 -9.18
N GLY A 499 -19.73 -23.48 -9.02
CA GLY A 499 -20.77 -22.46 -9.05
C GLY A 499 -20.82 -21.56 -7.81
N ASN A 500 -19.85 -21.70 -6.90
CA ASN A 500 -19.86 -21.03 -5.60
C ASN A 500 -19.28 -19.61 -5.66
N ILE A 501 -19.65 -18.79 -4.68
CA ILE A 501 -18.97 -17.53 -4.32
C ILE A 501 -18.71 -17.48 -2.81
N GLY A 502 -17.60 -16.88 -2.40
CA GLY A 502 -17.18 -16.83 -1.00
C GLY A 502 -16.38 -15.58 -0.65
N TYR A 503 -16.26 -15.32 0.65
CA TYR A 503 -15.50 -14.23 1.23
C TYR A 503 -14.92 -14.60 2.59
N GLN A 504 -13.67 -14.20 2.85
CA GLN A 504 -13.00 -14.31 4.15
C GLN A 504 -12.19 -13.04 4.41
N MET A 505 -12.26 -12.52 5.64
CA MET A 505 -11.30 -11.56 6.19
C MET A 505 -10.30 -12.32 7.06
N PRO A 506 -9.13 -12.74 6.57
CA PRO A 506 -8.05 -13.21 7.44
C PRO A 506 -7.26 -12.04 8.02
N GLY A 507 -6.54 -12.31 9.10
CA GLY A 507 -5.52 -11.41 9.65
C GLY A 507 -5.50 -11.36 11.17
N ASP A 508 -4.34 -10.99 11.71
CA ASP A 508 -4.15 -10.81 13.14
C ASP A 508 -4.75 -9.46 13.57
N ILE A 509 -6.00 -9.48 14.07
CA ILE A 509 -6.69 -8.29 14.60
C ILE A 509 -6.59 -8.27 16.14
N PRO A 510 -6.03 -7.22 16.78
CA PRO A 510 -5.72 -7.22 18.22
C PRO A 510 -6.95 -7.07 19.12
N ILE A 511 -7.08 -7.95 20.12
CA ILE A 511 -8.09 -7.82 21.19
C ILE A 511 -7.49 -7.02 22.34
N ARG A 512 -7.78 -5.71 22.37
CA ARG A 512 -7.35 -4.76 23.41
C ARG A 512 -8.14 -4.93 24.71
N LYS A 513 -7.52 -4.63 25.86
CA LYS A 513 -8.22 -4.51 27.15
C LYS A 513 -9.08 -3.24 27.26
N ASN A 514 -8.62 -2.17 26.62
CA ASN A 514 -9.21 -0.83 26.59
C ASN A 514 -8.63 -0.05 25.40
N GLY A 515 -9.30 1.02 24.97
CA GLY A 515 -8.94 1.77 23.76
C GLY A 515 -9.49 1.15 22.47
N ASP A 516 -9.58 1.98 21.44
CA ASP A 516 -10.24 1.75 20.15
C ASP A 516 -9.36 2.20 18.96
N GLY A 517 -8.03 2.27 19.17
CA GLY A 517 -7.04 2.71 18.18
C GLY A 517 -6.98 4.22 17.94
N THR A 518 -8.05 4.97 18.23
CA THR A 518 -8.24 6.34 17.75
C THR A 518 -7.26 7.40 18.28
N LEU A 519 -6.53 7.12 19.38
CA LEU A 519 -5.59 8.03 20.02
C LEU A 519 -4.44 7.28 20.72
N PRO A 520 -3.22 7.83 20.77
CA PRO A 520 -2.08 7.20 21.45
C PRO A 520 -2.34 6.94 22.94
N VAL A 521 -1.96 5.75 23.41
CA VAL A 521 -2.34 5.19 24.71
C VAL A 521 -1.20 5.14 25.74
N PRO A 522 -1.46 5.25 27.04
CA PRO A 522 -0.46 5.05 28.09
C PRO A 522 0.20 3.65 28.08
N GLY A 523 1.52 3.59 27.87
CA GLY A 523 2.32 2.35 27.95
C GLY A 523 2.78 1.97 29.37
N TRP A 524 2.79 2.90 30.31
CA TRP A 524 3.30 2.66 31.67
C TRP A 524 2.37 1.85 32.58
N THR A 525 1.18 1.45 32.12
CA THR A 525 0.28 0.53 32.83
C THR A 525 -0.13 -0.64 31.94
N ASP A 526 -0.68 -1.68 32.54
CA ASP A 526 -1.24 -2.83 31.82
C ASP A 526 -2.63 -2.56 31.19
N ASP A 527 -3.18 -1.35 31.28
CA ASP A 527 -4.61 -1.09 31.00
C ASP A 527 -4.98 -1.16 29.51
N TYR A 528 -4.03 -0.88 28.60
CA TYR A 528 -4.20 -0.86 27.14
C TYR A 528 -3.50 -2.03 26.43
N GLU A 529 -3.10 -3.06 27.19
CA GLU A 529 -2.40 -4.21 26.62
C GLU A 529 -3.29 -5.07 25.70
N TRP A 530 -2.65 -5.69 24.72
CA TRP A 530 -3.27 -6.71 23.86
C TRP A 530 -3.43 -8.02 24.65
N THR A 531 -4.56 -8.70 24.47
CA THR A 531 -4.88 -9.97 25.17
C THR A 531 -4.77 -11.20 24.26
N GLY A 532 -4.60 -10.98 22.96
CA GLY A 532 -4.57 -11.98 21.89
C GLY A 532 -5.05 -11.35 20.59
N PHE A 533 -5.29 -12.18 19.57
CA PHE A 533 -5.94 -11.79 18.33
C PHE A 533 -7.33 -12.44 18.21
N ILE A 534 -8.21 -11.90 17.35
CA ILE A 534 -9.49 -12.55 17.05
C ILE A 534 -9.21 -13.95 16.47
N PRO A 535 -9.83 -15.03 16.99
CA PRO A 535 -9.65 -16.37 16.43
C PRO A 535 -10.15 -16.45 14.97
N PHE A 536 -9.42 -17.13 14.10
CA PHE A 536 -9.74 -17.22 12.66
C PHE A 536 -11.19 -17.68 12.36
N GLU A 537 -11.73 -18.59 13.16
CA GLU A 537 -13.10 -19.09 13.00
C GLU A 537 -14.19 -18.10 13.48
N GLU A 538 -13.79 -17.01 14.13
CA GLU A 538 -14.65 -15.89 14.57
C GLU A 538 -14.45 -14.64 13.68
N LEU A 539 -13.42 -14.58 12.84
CA LEU A 539 -13.24 -13.52 11.84
C LEU A 539 -14.36 -13.54 10.78
N PRO A 540 -14.74 -12.39 10.20
CA PRO A 540 -15.84 -12.31 9.24
C PRO A 540 -15.61 -13.15 7.97
N TYR A 541 -16.58 -14.00 7.65
CA TYR A 541 -16.63 -14.77 6.41
C TYR A 541 -18.08 -15.05 5.99
N THR A 542 -18.29 -15.31 4.70
CA THR A 542 -19.57 -15.85 4.20
C THR A 542 -19.34 -16.70 2.96
N PHE A 543 -20.20 -17.69 2.75
CA PHE A 543 -20.15 -18.62 1.62
C PHE A 543 -21.56 -18.82 1.06
N ASN A 544 -21.72 -18.61 -0.25
CA ASN A 544 -22.98 -18.66 -0.98
C ASN A 544 -24.17 -17.94 -0.28
N PRO A 545 -24.08 -16.61 -0.05
CA PRO A 545 -25.16 -15.82 0.54
C PRO A 545 -26.45 -15.84 -0.31
N GLU A 546 -27.62 -15.73 0.33
CA GLU A 546 -28.94 -15.81 -0.32
C GLU A 546 -29.17 -14.68 -1.34
N GLU A 547 -28.49 -13.55 -1.16
CA GLU A 547 -28.48 -12.40 -2.06
C GLU A 547 -27.87 -12.72 -3.44
N GLY A 548 -27.06 -13.79 -3.55
CA GLY A 548 -26.44 -14.22 -4.80
C GLY A 548 -25.26 -13.34 -5.26
N TYR A 549 -24.81 -12.41 -4.44
CA TYR A 549 -23.62 -11.59 -4.69
C TYR A 549 -22.86 -11.30 -3.38
N ILE A 550 -21.57 -10.98 -3.53
CA ILE A 550 -20.70 -10.40 -2.50
C ILE A 550 -20.01 -9.18 -3.14
N LEU A 551 -19.83 -8.09 -2.40
CA LEU A 551 -19.04 -6.94 -2.84
C LEU A 551 -18.25 -6.33 -1.70
N THR A 552 -17.14 -5.69 -2.05
CA THR A 552 -16.32 -4.86 -1.17
C THR A 552 -15.76 -3.69 -1.97
N ALA A 553 -15.79 -2.51 -1.35
CA ALA A 553 -15.10 -1.32 -1.79
C ALA A 553 -14.51 -0.61 -0.56
N ASN A 554 -13.75 -1.36 0.27
CA ASN A 554 -13.17 -0.93 1.55
C ASN A 554 -14.18 -0.51 2.64
N ASN A 555 -15.48 -0.66 2.37
CA ASN A 555 -16.60 -0.41 3.27
C ASN A 555 -16.63 -1.39 4.47
N GLN A 556 -17.39 -1.05 5.52
CA GLN A 556 -17.49 -1.86 6.74
C GLN A 556 -17.67 -3.36 6.47
N VAL A 557 -16.75 -4.17 6.99
CA VAL A 557 -16.76 -5.62 6.78
C VAL A 557 -17.94 -6.31 7.45
N HIS A 558 -18.06 -6.13 8.76
CA HIS A 558 -18.80 -7.02 9.65
C HIS A 558 -20.22 -6.51 9.95
N PRO A 559 -21.17 -7.38 10.36
CA PRO A 559 -22.49 -6.93 10.79
C PRO A 559 -22.41 -6.02 12.04
N ARG A 560 -23.44 -5.20 12.26
CA ARG A 560 -23.44 -4.15 13.30
C ARG A 560 -23.47 -4.68 14.74
N ASP A 561 -23.76 -5.96 14.94
CA ASP A 561 -23.76 -6.66 16.24
C ASP A 561 -22.55 -7.60 16.44
N TYR A 562 -21.55 -7.53 15.55
CA TYR A 562 -20.28 -8.24 15.68
C TYR A 562 -19.55 -7.84 16.99
N PRO A 563 -19.06 -8.80 17.80
CA PRO A 563 -18.60 -8.53 19.16
C PRO A 563 -17.14 -8.05 19.27
N TYR A 564 -16.39 -8.01 18.16
CA TYR A 564 -14.99 -7.60 18.13
C TYR A 564 -14.80 -6.27 17.38
N PHE A 565 -13.82 -5.50 17.83
CA PHE A 565 -13.34 -4.32 17.11
C PHE A 565 -12.47 -4.72 15.92
N VAL A 566 -12.50 -3.94 14.83
CA VAL A 566 -11.64 -4.13 13.65
C VAL A 566 -11.04 -2.81 13.18
N THR A 567 -11.86 -1.77 13.06
CA THR A 567 -11.47 -0.36 12.88
C THR A 567 -12.70 0.54 13.10
N VAL A 568 -12.49 1.85 13.25
CA VAL A 568 -13.53 2.88 12.97
C VAL A 568 -13.38 3.46 11.56
N ASP A 569 -12.18 3.41 11.00
CA ASP A 569 -11.77 4.06 9.74
C ASP A 569 -12.06 3.19 8.52
N TRP A 570 -13.35 3.08 8.21
CA TRP A 570 -13.85 2.43 7.00
C TRP A 570 -14.02 3.46 5.87
N ASP A 571 -13.85 3.07 4.59
CA ASP A 571 -14.43 3.86 3.48
C ASP A 571 -15.93 4.00 3.75
N TYR A 572 -16.46 5.22 3.73
CA TYR A 572 -17.84 5.50 4.14
C TYR A 572 -18.92 4.84 3.27
N GLY A 573 -18.55 4.17 2.17
CA GLY A 573 -19.37 3.18 1.50
C GLY A 573 -20.11 3.68 0.27
N PHE A 574 -19.87 4.92 -0.18
CA PHE A 574 -20.49 5.47 -1.39
C PHE A 574 -20.18 4.62 -2.63
N ARG A 575 -18.92 4.16 -2.78
CA ARG A 575 -18.51 3.25 -3.86
C ARG A 575 -19.22 1.89 -3.75
N ALA A 576 -19.28 1.32 -2.54
CA ALA A 576 -19.96 0.06 -2.27
C ALA A 576 -21.47 0.12 -2.58
N ASN A 577 -22.13 1.20 -2.16
CA ASN A 577 -23.55 1.46 -2.41
C ASN A 577 -23.84 1.67 -3.91
N ARG A 578 -22.93 2.32 -4.63
CA ARG A 578 -23.01 2.50 -6.09
C ARG A 578 -22.89 1.16 -6.84
N ILE A 579 -21.89 0.35 -6.51
CA ILE A 579 -21.68 -0.99 -7.07
C ILE A 579 -22.90 -1.88 -6.77
N LEU A 580 -23.38 -1.88 -5.52
CA LEU A 580 -24.59 -2.59 -5.09
C LEU A 580 -25.80 -2.21 -5.94
N THR A 581 -26.03 -0.90 -6.13
CA THR A 581 -27.15 -0.38 -6.93
C THR A 581 -27.12 -0.90 -8.36
N MET A 582 -25.94 -1.02 -8.97
CA MET A 582 -25.78 -1.58 -10.32
C MET A 582 -25.98 -3.11 -10.35
N ILE A 583 -25.41 -3.85 -9.39
CA ILE A 583 -25.58 -5.31 -9.28
C ILE A 583 -27.06 -5.70 -9.02
N GLN A 584 -27.81 -4.90 -8.27
CA GLN A 584 -29.23 -5.13 -8.00
C GLN A 584 -30.17 -4.68 -9.13
N ASN A 585 -29.77 -3.74 -9.98
CA ASN A 585 -30.61 -3.17 -11.04
C ASN A 585 -30.04 -3.31 -12.47
N PRO A 586 -29.51 -4.49 -12.88
CA PRO A 586 -28.97 -4.68 -14.22
C PRO A 586 -30.09 -4.67 -15.28
N PRO A 587 -29.82 -4.24 -16.53
CA PRO A 587 -30.82 -4.19 -17.60
C PRO A 587 -31.24 -5.59 -18.12
N SER A 588 -30.52 -6.63 -17.73
CA SER A 588 -30.68 -8.04 -18.10
C SER A 588 -30.03 -8.93 -17.02
N LYS A 589 -29.89 -10.24 -17.28
CA LYS A 589 -28.84 -11.02 -16.59
C LYS A 589 -27.47 -10.34 -16.82
N ILE A 590 -26.60 -10.42 -15.82
CA ILE A 590 -25.29 -9.76 -15.81
C ILE A 590 -24.35 -10.47 -16.80
N ASP A 591 -23.82 -9.74 -17.77
CA ASP A 591 -22.75 -10.22 -18.66
C ASP A 591 -21.43 -9.46 -18.39
N ILE A 592 -20.34 -9.93 -18.99
CA ILE A 592 -19.01 -9.31 -18.86
C ILE A 592 -19.00 -7.85 -19.35
N ALA A 593 -19.81 -7.51 -20.36
CA ALA A 593 -19.88 -6.15 -20.88
C ALA A 593 -20.62 -5.21 -19.90
N TYR A 594 -21.54 -5.73 -19.09
CA TYR A 594 -22.15 -4.99 -17.98
C TYR A 594 -21.16 -4.84 -16.81
N LEU A 595 -20.40 -5.87 -16.44
CA LEU A 595 -19.39 -5.73 -15.37
C LEU A 595 -18.29 -4.73 -15.73
N GLN A 596 -17.88 -4.65 -17.00
CA GLN A 596 -17.00 -3.59 -17.51
C GLN A 596 -17.62 -2.19 -17.41
N GLN A 597 -18.95 -2.06 -17.45
CA GLN A 597 -19.64 -0.79 -17.18
C GLN A 597 -19.73 -0.48 -15.68
N VAL A 598 -19.72 -1.48 -14.79
CA VAL A 598 -19.62 -1.26 -13.33
C VAL A 598 -18.21 -0.82 -12.95
N GLN A 599 -17.16 -1.46 -13.48
CA GLN A 599 -15.76 -1.03 -13.27
C GLN A 599 -15.49 0.38 -13.85
N GLY A 600 -16.10 0.70 -15.00
CA GLY A 600 -15.92 2.00 -15.67
C GLY A 600 -16.95 3.08 -15.30
N ASP A 601 -17.72 2.91 -14.23
CA ASP A 601 -18.75 3.87 -13.84
C ASP A 601 -18.14 5.07 -13.10
N SER A 602 -18.43 6.28 -13.57
CA SER A 602 -17.84 7.52 -13.06
C SER A 602 -18.82 8.33 -12.20
N TYR A 603 -19.66 7.67 -11.41
CA TYR A 603 -20.74 8.35 -10.68
C TYR A 603 -20.26 9.07 -9.41
N ASP A 604 -20.53 10.36 -9.36
CA ASP A 604 -20.21 11.27 -8.26
C ASP A 604 -21.39 11.29 -7.27
N ALA A 605 -21.33 10.39 -6.28
CA ALA A 605 -22.37 10.27 -5.25
C ALA A 605 -22.45 11.52 -4.36
N ASN A 606 -21.34 12.23 -4.18
CA ASN A 606 -21.34 13.52 -3.49
C ASN A 606 -22.17 14.51 -4.32
N ALA A 607 -21.91 14.67 -5.62
CA ALA A 607 -22.70 15.56 -6.48
C ALA A 607 -24.22 15.25 -6.47
N GLU A 608 -24.62 13.98 -6.36
CA GLU A 608 -26.04 13.60 -6.19
C GLU A 608 -26.65 14.17 -4.90
N VAL A 609 -25.90 14.19 -3.80
CA VAL A 609 -26.31 14.82 -2.54
C VAL A 609 -26.27 16.35 -2.65
N PHE A 610 -25.14 16.92 -3.05
CA PHE A 610 -24.84 18.36 -2.92
C PHE A 610 -25.61 19.27 -3.87
N ILE A 611 -25.82 18.87 -5.13
CA ILE A 611 -26.47 19.76 -6.12
C ILE A 611 -27.95 20.02 -5.76
N PRO A 612 -28.73 19.04 -5.26
CA PRO A 612 -30.02 19.30 -4.63
C PRO A 612 -29.99 20.26 -3.44
N ILE A 613 -28.99 20.21 -2.55
CA ILE A 613 -28.80 21.19 -1.44
C ILE A 613 -28.83 22.60 -2.03
N MET A 614 -27.94 22.83 -3.00
CA MET A 614 -27.71 24.13 -3.62
C MET A 614 -28.97 24.63 -4.34
N GLN A 615 -29.79 23.77 -4.91
CA GLN A 615 -31.05 24.15 -5.56
C GLN A 615 -32.15 24.65 -4.60
N THR A 616 -32.00 24.44 -3.28
CA THR A 616 -32.92 25.02 -2.29
C THR A 616 -32.62 26.47 -1.90
N VAL A 617 -31.41 26.97 -2.22
CA VAL A 617 -30.89 28.27 -1.76
C VAL A 617 -31.20 29.39 -2.76
N ASP A 618 -31.62 30.56 -2.26
CA ASP A 618 -31.88 31.77 -3.06
C ASP A 618 -30.56 32.50 -3.40
N TRP A 619 -29.80 31.94 -4.35
CA TRP A 619 -28.48 32.45 -4.75
C TRP A 619 -28.54 33.84 -5.40
N GLN A 620 -27.76 34.78 -4.84
CA GLN A 620 -27.59 36.12 -5.36
C GLN A 620 -26.22 36.28 -6.04
N PHE A 621 -26.11 35.75 -7.27
CA PHE A 621 -24.86 35.76 -8.05
C PHE A 621 -24.33 37.18 -8.32
N ALA A 622 -23.05 37.41 -8.06
CA ALA A 622 -22.38 38.69 -8.27
C ALA A 622 -21.89 38.89 -9.72
N LYS A 623 -21.65 37.79 -10.45
CA LYS A 623 -21.16 37.78 -11.84
C LYS A 623 -21.97 36.81 -12.71
N PRO A 624 -22.19 37.10 -14.02
CA PRO A 624 -22.93 36.20 -14.91
C PRO A 624 -22.34 34.80 -15.07
N ASN A 625 -21.02 34.62 -14.88
CA ASN A 625 -20.39 33.31 -14.97
C ASN A 625 -20.66 32.41 -13.76
N GLU A 626 -21.05 32.97 -12.60
CA GLU A 626 -21.41 32.20 -11.42
C GLU A 626 -22.79 31.54 -11.62
N ALA A 627 -23.75 32.28 -12.17
CA ALA A 627 -25.04 31.74 -12.59
C ALA A 627 -24.89 30.65 -13.67
N ILE A 628 -24.00 30.84 -14.65
CA ILE A 628 -23.72 29.82 -15.68
C ILE A 628 -23.11 28.55 -15.06
N ALA A 629 -22.21 28.68 -14.07
CA ALA A 629 -21.66 27.53 -13.36
C ALA A 629 -22.76 26.76 -12.60
N PHE A 630 -23.62 27.48 -11.88
CA PHE A 630 -24.76 26.90 -11.17
C PHE A 630 -25.78 26.21 -12.11
N ASP A 631 -26.11 26.82 -13.25
CA ASP A 631 -26.94 26.19 -14.29
C ASP A 631 -26.28 24.93 -14.88
N THR A 632 -24.94 24.91 -14.98
CA THR A 632 -24.16 23.77 -15.49
C THR A 632 -24.16 22.59 -14.50
N LEU A 633 -24.07 22.86 -13.20
CA LEU A 633 -24.25 21.85 -12.15
C LEU A 633 -25.69 21.32 -12.12
N SER A 634 -26.67 22.24 -12.15
CA SER A 634 -28.09 21.92 -11.98
C SER A 634 -28.74 21.06 -13.08
N ASN A 635 -28.01 20.77 -14.16
CA ASN A 635 -28.45 19.92 -15.28
C ASN A 635 -27.50 18.72 -15.51
N TRP A 636 -26.62 18.41 -14.56
CA TRP A 636 -25.70 17.28 -14.66
C TRP A 636 -26.39 15.95 -14.35
N ASP A 637 -25.83 14.86 -14.89
CA ASP A 637 -26.20 13.47 -14.60
C ASP A 637 -25.23 12.79 -13.61
N TYR A 638 -24.51 13.61 -12.83
CA TYR A 638 -23.57 13.22 -11.76
C TYR A 638 -22.51 12.21 -12.21
N GLN A 639 -22.03 12.34 -13.45
CA GLN A 639 -21.03 11.45 -14.06
C GLN A 639 -19.78 12.18 -14.54
N GLY A 640 -18.62 11.75 -14.02
CA GLY A 640 -17.26 12.28 -14.21
C GLY A 640 -16.58 11.91 -15.53
N ARG A 641 -17.35 11.82 -16.63
CA ARG A 641 -16.83 11.42 -17.94
C ARG A 641 -15.84 12.44 -18.51
N ILE A 642 -14.98 12.00 -19.44
CA ILE A 642 -13.91 12.81 -20.07
C ILE A 642 -14.40 14.10 -20.78
N ASP A 643 -15.68 14.19 -21.14
CA ASP A 643 -16.33 15.37 -21.73
C ASP A 643 -17.27 16.13 -20.75
N SER A 644 -17.33 15.70 -19.49
CA SER A 644 -18.19 16.27 -18.45
C SER A 644 -17.69 17.63 -17.96
N THR A 645 -18.20 18.70 -18.57
CA THR A 645 -17.94 20.07 -18.12
C THR A 645 -18.51 20.30 -16.71
N SER A 646 -19.62 19.67 -16.37
CA SER A 646 -20.23 19.76 -15.04
C SER A 646 -19.37 19.12 -13.96
N ALA A 647 -18.73 17.98 -14.22
CA ALA A 647 -17.79 17.37 -13.26
C ALA A 647 -16.61 18.29 -12.94
N ALA A 648 -16.00 18.90 -13.97
CA ALA A 648 -14.90 19.85 -13.78
C ALA A 648 -15.33 21.14 -13.03
N VAL A 649 -16.58 21.58 -13.21
CA VAL A 649 -17.16 22.70 -12.44
C VAL A 649 -17.52 22.27 -11.02
N PHE A 650 -18.00 21.04 -10.81
CA PHE A 650 -18.33 20.52 -9.48
C PHE A 650 -17.06 20.35 -8.67
N ASN A 651 -16.07 19.64 -9.20
CA ASN A 651 -14.75 19.50 -8.62
C ASN A 651 -14.17 20.87 -8.24
N ALA A 652 -14.30 21.91 -9.07
CA ALA A 652 -13.85 23.27 -8.73
C ALA A 652 -14.74 24.05 -7.72
N PHE A 653 -16.04 23.76 -7.65
CA PHE A 653 -16.98 24.35 -6.68
C PHE A 653 -16.80 23.71 -5.30
N TRP A 654 -16.86 22.37 -5.26
CA TRP A 654 -16.40 21.51 -4.19
C TRP A 654 -15.04 22.04 -3.73
N ARG A 655 -14.09 22.24 -4.67
CA ARG A 655 -12.82 22.91 -4.37
C ARG A 655 -13.01 24.15 -3.54
N ALA A 656 -13.72 25.15 -4.04
CA ALA A 656 -13.95 26.39 -3.31
C ALA A 656 -14.59 26.25 -1.90
N PHE A 657 -15.16 25.11 -1.49
CA PHE A 657 -16.07 25.03 -0.35
C PHE A 657 -15.41 24.72 1.01
N LEU A 658 -14.51 23.73 1.21
CA LEU A 658 -13.93 23.50 2.57
C LEU A 658 -13.10 24.66 3.07
N ILE A 659 -12.21 25.27 2.26
CA ILE A 659 -11.38 26.35 2.80
C ILE A 659 -12.25 27.51 3.30
N ASN A 660 -13.38 27.75 2.63
CA ASN A 660 -14.34 28.77 3.05
C ASN A 660 -15.28 28.30 4.19
N THR A 661 -15.03 27.13 4.78
CA THR A 661 -15.83 26.51 5.86
C THR A 661 -14.98 26.08 7.06
N PHE A 662 -13.74 25.63 6.88
CA PHE A 662 -12.88 25.03 7.92
C PHE A 662 -11.49 25.68 8.09
N ASN A 663 -11.00 26.47 7.12
CA ASN A 663 -9.60 26.96 7.14
C ASN A 663 -9.33 28.01 8.23
N ASP A 664 -10.36 28.66 8.77
CA ASP A 664 -10.25 29.56 9.92
C ASP A 664 -10.44 28.87 11.27
N ASP A 665 -10.77 27.57 11.29
CA ASP A 665 -10.85 26.72 12.49
C ASP A 665 -9.74 25.64 12.57
N MET A 666 -9.03 25.32 11.48
CA MET A 666 -7.93 24.33 11.45
C MET A 666 -6.57 24.91 11.92
N PRO A 667 -5.65 24.10 12.50
CA PRO A 667 -4.28 24.51 12.83
C PRO A 667 -3.47 25.08 11.64
N GLU A 668 -2.98 26.32 11.76
CA GLU A 668 -2.23 27.01 10.70
C GLU A 668 -0.94 26.24 10.29
N GLU A 669 -0.29 25.56 11.22
CA GLU A 669 1.02 24.91 11.02
C GLU A 669 0.99 23.61 10.20
N ARG A 670 -0.21 23.08 9.89
CA ARG A 670 -0.39 21.82 9.13
C ARG A 670 -1.40 21.93 8.00
N TYR A 671 -2.34 22.88 8.10
CA TYR A 671 -3.49 22.97 7.21
C TYR A 671 -3.67 24.36 6.57
N TYR A 672 -2.63 25.21 6.58
CA TYR A 672 -2.68 26.51 5.89
C TYR A 672 -1.75 26.56 4.67
N PRO A 673 -2.21 27.04 3.49
CA PRO A 673 -3.57 27.51 3.23
C PRO A 673 -4.62 26.39 3.17
N ASP A 674 -4.20 25.13 3.22
CA ASP A 674 -4.89 23.99 2.60
C ASP A 674 -5.59 23.05 3.61
N ALA A 675 -6.65 23.56 4.25
CA ALA A 675 -7.56 22.84 5.15
C ALA A 675 -8.49 21.88 4.40
N VAL A 676 -7.87 20.87 3.81
CA VAL A 676 -8.40 20.13 2.65
C VAL A 676 -8.37 18.64 2.97
N VAL A 677 -7.20 18.00 2.88
CA VAL A 677 -6.90 16.55 3.04
C VAL A 677 -7.64 15.81 4.18
N LEU A 678 -8.09 16.56 5.19
CA LEU A 678 -8.82 16.06 6.35
C LEU A 678 -10.28 15.67 6.13
N VAL A 679 -10.97 16.22 5.13
CA VAL A 679 -12.44 16.14 5.02
C VAL A 679 -12.89 15.80 3.59
N GLU A 680 -12.19 14.91 2.86
CA GLU A 680 -12.72 14.28 1.61
C GLU A 680 -13.21 12.86 1.86
N TRP A 681 -12.96 12.39 3.07
CA TRP A 681 -13.48 11.19 3.71
C TRP A 681 -14.96 11.44 4.10
#